data_AF-A0A7S2UAT4-F1
#
_entry.id   AF-A0A7S2UAT4-F1
#
_cell.length_a   1.000
_cell.length_b   1.000
_cell.length_c   1.000
_cell.angle_alpha   90.00
_cell.angle_beta   90.00
_cell.angle_gamma   90.00
#
_symmetry.space_group_name_H-M   'P 1'
#
loop_
_entity.id
_entity.type
_entity.pdbx_description
1 polymer ?
#
loop_
_entity_poly.entity_id
_entity_poly.type
_entity_poly.pdbx_seq_one_letter_code
_entity_poly.pdbx_strand_id
1 'polypeptide(L)'
;MMMLIAGCRRSRFLHSRFRAASVTFQSCPVCSVLAQGLNDISSGGRSLTSHQYSKQATKQKLYVRAWRRNAWVAKRAFSTHNETSGSREIDHDDLTLKISFLTDVEGDGAYLDRFVQNSEILKFQTVTPRWDRVPGSFFPYDKEIVFQEPDSILVYGGDLWDKGGSDLYVIRQLLSLRARYHERVQFLMGNRDINKMRILEELGVHTSDDNCEPSSLPFHPGVWWLKGSGRRGDPDLCSTRNNDRYEYASIDGTVLEEALPETSVPSSSAGERLKWMLSQTMGSPDAFEFRRSELQWERCQQYGVQDIEVTDEDVAESYRQSCHPTRGEMGQYLSQAKLAIRLGNALFVHGALPLTPDILAHMTYIQNSSSITGNRSADSNLWSDSFDHCMPWKHTHKPISTANEFIEELDRFAKRSINAWKRRIAIEEEQLSMHQDNTLQKIWSIAGGYPDVGPNRCVEHDYESLLQYGMGWIPGQGRNPTIVYFSWLTEGMPKLFFPDNAAHHDTTSVTYAKAVQAFFEISNLQLIVSGHQPVGDMPLPIHVNELRGKDSQWIFACDTSYSADTRWVNPTVVREGSEHRMKQNLGRGRAKSGRGENAVSELMISQNVQTGQISKAYCHGVLSDGSKYGTTNFMEDSEEGYSQISVGEPALFDVPLVLEDKEDENLSIQKWWVKAKFQDGSALLYTGKGFNMCNTMIEPKSQA
;
A
#
# COMPACT_ATOMS: atom_id res chain seq x y z
N MET A 1 -41.05 -0.65 31.38
CA MET A 1 -42.44 -0.16 31.26
C MET A 1 -42.48 1.20 31.94
N MET A 2 -42.95 2.24 31.24
CA MET A 2 -42.83 3.68 31.52
C MET A 2 -41.44 4.33 31.34
N MET A 3 -41.08 4.58 30.07
CA MET A 3 -40.55 5.86 29.54
C MET A 3 -40.08 5.61 28.11
N LEU A 4 -40.94 5.87 27.12
CA LEU A 4 -40.62 6.10 25.70
C LEU A 4 -41.95 6.31 24.95
N ILE A 5 -42.58 7.47 25.15
CA ILE A 5 -43.61 8.01 24.26
C ILE A 5 -43.31 9.50 24.08
N ALA A 6 -42.62 9.83 23.00
CA ALA A 6 -42.68 11.12 22.33
C ALA A 6 -41.99 11.00 20.96
N GLY A 7 -42.74 11.28 19.88
CA GLY A 7 -42.13 11.48 18.55
C GLY A 7 -42.63 10.61 17.41
N CYS A 8 -43.94 10.38 17.27
CA CYS A 8 -44.50 9.83 16.02
C CYS A 8 -45.73 10.62 15.56
N ARG A 9 -45.50 11.76 14.89
CA ARG A 9 -46.50 12.44 14.04
C ARG A 9 -45.80 13.16 12.89
N ARG A 10 -45.54 12.42 11.80
CA ARG A 10 -45.54 12.91 10.40
C ARG A 10 -45.22 11.75 9.46
N SER A 11 -46.24 10.98 9.10
CA SER A 11 -46.22 10.06 7.95
C SER A 11 -47.66 9.58 7.71
N ARG A 12 -48.46 10.42 7.05
CA ARG A 12 -49.71 10.02 6.39
C ARG A 12 -49.81 10.77 5.08
N PHE A 13 -48.95 10.41 4.13
CA PHE A 13 -49.03 10.85 2.74
C PHE A 13 -48.16 9.93 1.86
N LEU A 14 -48.38 8.61 1.89
CA LEU A 14 -47.66 7.67 1.00
C LEU A 14 -48.32 6.26 0.94
N HIS A 15 -49.65 6.18 0.91
CA HIS A 15 -50.37 4.90 0.86
C HIS A 15 -51.46 4.78 -0.23
N SER A 16 -51.34 5.53 -1.33
CA SER A 16 -52.29 5.42 -2.46
C SER A 16 -51.68 5.16 -3.85
N ARG A 17 -50.38 4.82 -3.96
CA ARG A 17 -49.74 4.59 -5.28
C ARG A 17 -49.11 3.22 -5.53
N PHE A 18 -49.29 2.22 -4.67
CA PHE A 18 -48.71 0.87 -4.84
C PHE A 18 -49.76 -0.22 -5.11
N ARG A 19 -50.74 0.03 -5.98
CA ARG A 19 -51.70 -1.01 -6.42
C ARG A 19 -51.85 -1.19 -7.93
N ALA A 20 -50.97 -0.60 -8.74
CA ALA A 20 -50.99 -0.79 -10.20
C ALA A 20 -49.58 -1.05 -10.74
N ALA A 21 -49.01 -2.21 -10.41
CA ALA A 21 -47.84 -2.78 -11.08
C ALA A 21 -47.74 -4.27 -10.71
N SER A 22 -48.66 -5.08 -11.21
CA SER A 22 -48.62 -6.54 -11.09
C SER A 22 -48.72 -7.18 -12.47
N VAL A 23 -47.72 -6.93 -13.33
CA VAL A 23 -47.51 -7.72 -14.56
C VAL A 23 -46.00 -7.78 -14.83
N THR A 24 -45.48 -9.01 -14.91
CA THR A 24 -44.16 -9.47 -15.42
C THR A 24 -42.88 -8.94 -14.76
N PHE A 25 -42.39 -9.66 -13.74
CA PHE A 25 -40.96 -9.75 -13.39
C PHE A 25 -40.64 -11.22 -13.11
N GLN A 26 -40.03 -11.92 -14.07
CA GLN A 26 -39.66 -13.33 -13.92
C GLN A 26 -38.20 -13.67 -14.31
N SER A 27 -37.35 -12.68 -14.58
CA SER A 27 -35.99 -12.93 -15.09
C SER A 27 -34.83 -12.39 -14.22
N CYS A 28 -35.07 -11.92 -12.99
CA CYS A 28 -33.99 -11.51 -12.09
C CYS A 28 -33.66 -12.59 -11.03
N PRO A 29 -32.42 -13.12 -10.97
CA PRO A 29 -31.99 -14.09 -9.96
C PRO A 29 -32.12 -13.58 -8.51
N VAL A 30 -32.06 -12.26 -8.31
CA VAL A 30 -32.21 -11.63 -6.98
C VAL A 30 -33.68 -11.59 -6.54
N CYS A 31 -34.60 -11.34 -7.48
CA CYS A 31 -36.03 -11.35 -7.21
C CYS A 31 -36.56 -12.78 -7.03
N SER A 32 -35.99 -13.79 -7.71
CA SER A 32 -36.38 -15.19 -7.51
C SER A 32 -36.00 -15.68 -6.13
N VAL A 33 -34.80 -15.38 -5.61
CA VAL A 33 -34.37 -15.75 -4.25
C VAL A 33 -35.21 -15.06 -3.16
N LEU A 34 -35.58 -13.78 -3.36
CA LEU A 34 -36.47 -13.06 -2.44
C LEU A 34 -37.92 -13.56 -2.51
N ALA A 35 -38.43 -13.89 -3.70
CA ALA A 35 -39.75 -14.47 -3.88
C ALA A 35 -39.84 -15.90 -3.30
N GLN A 36 -38.76 -16.68 -3.41
CA GLN A 36 -38.67 -18.04 -2.86
C GLN A 36 -38.60 -17.99 -1.32
N GLY A 37 -37.84 -17.06 -0.75
CA GLY A 37 -37.82 -16.82 0.70
C GLY A 37 -39.15 -16.31 1.27
N LEU A 38 -39.92 -15.52 0.51
CA LEU A 38 -41.26 -15.06 0.91
C LEU A 38 -42.33 -16.16 0.74
N ASN A 39 -42.21 -16.99 -0.31
CA ASN A 39 -43.09 -18.15 -0.50
C ASN A 39 -42.87 -19.22 0.58
N ASP A 40 -41.63 -19.49 0.97
CA ASP A 40 -41.28 -20.45 2.04
C ASP A 40 -41.84 -20.04 3.42
N ILE A 41 -41.98 -18.72 3.67
CA ILE A 41 -42.62 -18.19 4.89
C ILE A 41 -44.14 -18.37 4.83
N SER A 42 -44.73 -18.39 3.63
CA SER A 42 -46.17 -18.49 3.42
C SER A 42 -46.71 -19.92 3.33
N SER A 43 -45.87 -20.93 3.02
CA SER A 43 -46.35 -22.26 2.60
C SER A 43 -46.00 -23.45 3.48
N GLY A 44 -45.46 -23.32 4.70
CA GLY A 44 -45.26 -24.53 5.52
C GLY A 44 -44.76 -24.32 6.95
N GLY A 45 -45.55 -24.80 7.92
CA GLY A 45 -45.21 -24.79 9.32
C GLY A 45 -44.07 -25.75 9.67
N ARG A 46 -42.86 -25.22 9.86
CA ARG A 46 -41.86 -25.76 10.81
C ARG A 46 -41.15 -24.60 11.48
N SER A 47 -41.15 -24.61 12.82
CA SER A 47 -40.44 -23.64 13.66
C SER A 47 -38.93 -23.77 13.40
N LEU A 48 -38.33 -22.74 12.80
CA LEU A 48 -36.88 -22.61 12.73
C LEU A 48 -36.32 -22.38 14.15
N THR A 49 -35.17 -22.96 14.45
CA THR A 49 -34.49 -22.75 15.75
C THR A 49 -33.86 -21.35 15.80
N SER A 50 -33.68 -20.77 16.99
CA SER A 50 -33.10 -19.42 17.14
C SER A 50 -31.70 -19.29 16.50
N HIS A 51 -30.97 -20.41 16.41
CA HIS A 51 -29.65 -20.50 15.77
C HIS A 51 -29.73 -20.35 14.24
N GLN A 52 -30.80 -20.83 13.60
CA GLN A 52 -31.03 -20.67 12.16
C GLN A 52 -31.41 -19.23 11.79
N TYR A 53 -32.25 -18.58 12.60
CA TYR A 53 -32.55 -17.15 12.45
C TYR A 53 -31.30 -16.27 12.56
N SER A 54 -30.38 -16.59 13.49
CA SER A 54 -29.12 -15.85 13.66
C SER A 54 -28.20 -15.96 12.42
N LYS A 55 -28.06 -17.16 11.84
CA LYS A 55 -27.25 -17.38 10.62
C LYS A 55 -27.85 -16.68 9.40
N GLN A 56 -29.17 -16.69 9.25
CA GLN A 56 -29.86 -16.06 8.13
C GLN A 56 -29.85 -14.53 8.23
N ALA A 57 -30.01 -13.97 9.43
CA ALA A 57 -29.85 -12.54 9.69
C ALA A 57 -28.41 -12.05 9.46
N THR A 58 -27.41 -12.89 9.75
CA THR A 58 -26.00 -12.58 9.47
C THR A 58 -25.70 -12.58 7.97
N LYS A 59 -26.23 -13.56 7.22
CA LYS A 59 -26.15 -13.58 5.75
C LYS A 59 -26.85 -12.36 5.12
N GLN A 60 -28.03 -11.99 5.59
CA GLN A 60 -28.74 -10.79 5.11
C GLN A 60 -28.00 -9.49 5.44
N LYS A 61 -27.37 -9.37 6.62
CA LYS A 61 -26.54 -8.20 6.97
C LYS A 61 -25.29 -8.08 6.12
N LEU A 62 -24.64 -9.20 5.78
CA LEU A 62 -23.50 -9.24 4.85
C LEU A 62 -23.94 -8.83 3.44
N TYR A 63 -25.09 -9.31 2.97
CA TYR A 63 -25.65 -8.97 1.66
C TYR A 63 -26.04 -7.49 1.56
N VAL A 64 -26.68 -6.93 2.58
CA VAL A 64 -27.02 -5.48 2.63
C VAL A 64 -25.76 -4.61 2.70
N ARG A 65 -24.67 -5.07 3.32
CA ARG A 65 -23.39 -4.35 3.33
C ARG A 65 -22.68 -4.41 1.97
N ALA A 66 -22.69 -5.56 1.30
CA ALA A 66 -22.19 -5.70 -0.07
C ALA A 66 -22.99 -4.84 -1.06
N TRP A 67 -24.33 -4.87 -0.94
CA TRP A 67 -25.22 -4.03 -1.74
C TRP A 67 -25.00 -2.53 -1.49
N ARG A 68 -24.78 -2.11 -0.23
CA ARG A 68 -24.43 -0.71 0.09
C ARG A 68 -23.08 -0.27 -0.48
N ARG A 69 -22.08 -1.15 -0.56
CA ARG A 69 -20.78 -0.82 -1.18
C ARG A 69 -20.89 -0.53 -2.69
N ASN A 70 -21.84 -1.15 -3.37
CA ASN A 70 -22.09 -0.95 -4.80
C ASN A 70 -23.34 -0.11 -5.10
N ALA A 71 -24.00 0.41 -4.05
CA ALA A 71 -25.28 1.09 -4.16
C ALA A 71 -25.19 2.39 -4.96
N TRP A 72 -24.04 3.06 -5.00
CA TRP A 72 -23.87 4.25 -5.82
C TRP A 72 -23.96 3.95 -7.32
N VAL A 73 -23.32 2.86 -7.79
CA VAL A 73 -23.41 2.43 -9.20
C VAL A 73 -24.83 2.00 -9.56
N ALA A 74 -25.48 1.22 -8.68
CA ALA A 74 -26.87 0.83 -8.86
C ALA A 74 -27.82 2.05 -8.86
N LYS A 75 -27.64 3.00 -7.95
CA LYS A 75 -28.47 4.21 -7.83
C LYS A 75 -28.36 5.11 -9.06
N ARG A 76 -27.22 5.08 -9.76
CA ARG A 76 -27.02 5.79 -11.03
C ARG A 76 -27.66 5.08 -12.22
N ALA A 77 -27.54 3.75 -12.32
CA ALA A 77 -28.27 2.96 -13.32
C ALA A 77 -29.80 3.17 -13.23
N PHE A 78 -30.32 3.38 -12.01
CA PHE A 78 -31.72 3.75 -11.80
C PHE A 78 -32.05 5.22 -12.09
N SER A 79 -31.09 6.15 -11.94
CA SER A 79 -31.32 7.59 -12.16
C SER A 79 -31.31 7.99 -13.63
N THR A 80 -30.58 7.28 -14.49
CA THR A 80 -30.55 7.52 -15.94
C THR A 80 -31.80 7.01 -16.67
N HIS A 81 -32.64 6.20 -16.00
CA HIS A 81 -33.88 5.66 -16.59
C HIS A 81 -35.09 6.60 -16.53
N ASN A 82 -35.00 7.76 -15.87
CA ASN A 82 -36.17 8.61 -15.65
C ASN A 82 -36.35 9.78 -16.64
N GLU A 83 -35.47 9.96 -17.65
CA GLU A 83 -35.55 11.16 -18.51
C GLU A 83 -35.73 10.93 -20.03
N THR A 84 -35.71 9.70 -20.57
CA THR A 84 -36.02 9.51 -21.99
C THR A 84 -36.76 8.21 -22.27
N SER A 85 -38.00 8.35 -22.76
CA SER A 85 -38.89 7.28 -23.21
C SER A 85 -38.45 6.71 -24.56
N GLY A 86 -37.28 6.07 -24.57
CA GLY A 86 -36.76 5.27 -25.68
C GLY A 86 -36.06 4.04 -25.12
N SER A 87 -36.74 2.91 -25.13
CA SER A 87 -36.24 1.61 -24.66
C SER A 87 -35.14 1.08 -25.58
N ARG A 88 -33.91 1.58 -25.46
CA ARG A 88 -32.73 0.77 -25.77
C ARG A 88 -32.47 -0.07 -24.52
N GLU A 89 -32.59 -1.39 -24.65
CA GLU A 89 -31.94 -2.30 -23.72
C GLU A 89 -30.47 -1.90 -23.69
N ILE A 90 -30.05 -1.24 -22.61
CA ILE A 90 -28.63 -1.08 -22.34
C ILE A 90 -28.16 -2.49 -22.03
N ASP A 91 -27.28 -3.01 -22.88
CA ASP A 91 -26.67 -4.30 -22.67
C ASP A 91 -26.01 -4.27 -21.29
N HIS A 92 -26.61 -4.98 -20.34
CA HIS A 92 -26.22 -4.90 -18.93
C HIS A 92 -24.83 -5.51 -18.69
N ASP A 93 -24.28 -6.21 -19.69
CA ASP A 93 -22.95 -6.80 -19.69
C ASP A 93 -21.81 -5.77 -19.84
N ASP A 94 -22.10 -4.51 -20.18
CA ASP A 94 -21.08 -3.50 -20.50
C ASP A 94 -20.69 -2.53 -19.36
N LEU A 95 -21.23 -2.66 -18.14
CA LEU A 95 -20.84 -1.78 -17.03
C LEU A 95 -19.41 -2.11 -16.55
N THR A 96 -18.45 -1.41 -17.13
CA THR A 96 -17.02 -1.55 -16.86
C THR A 96 -16.52 -0.42 -15.97
N LEU A 97 -15.83 -0.79 -14.90
CA LEU A 97 -15.11 0.09 -13.99
C LEU A 97 -13.63 0.14 -14.38
N LYS A 98 -13.07 1.33 -14.57
CA LYS A 98 -11.63 1.51 -14.77
C LYS A 98 -10.94 1.75 -13.43
N ILE A 99 -9.86 1.05 -13.15
CA ILE A 99 -9.07 1.21 -11.93
C ILE A 99 -7.64 1.53 -12.34
N SER A 100 -7.12 2.66 -11.85
CA SER A 100 -5.72 3.04 -11.97
C SER A 100 -5.01 2.79 -10.64
N PHE A 101 -3.76 2.31 -10.71
CA PHE A 101 -2.91 2.09 -9.56
C PHE A 101 -1.68 3.00 -9.59
N LEU A 102 -1.46 3.75 -8.51
CA LEU A 102 -0.32 4.64 -8.30
C LEU A 102 0.30 4.33 -6.94
N THR A 103 1.61 4.22 -6.83
CA THR A 103 2.27 3.84 -5.57
C THR A 103 3.69 4.39 -5.49
N ASP A 104 4.26 4.43 -4.29
CA ASP A 104 5.68 4.72 -4.05
C ASP A 104 6.10 6.04 -4.73
N VAL A 105 5.25 7.06 -4.65
CA VAL A 105 5.58 8.39 -5.17
C VAL A 105 6.71 8.99 -4.34
N GLU A 106 6.80 8.63 -3.05
CA GLU A 106 7.86 9.04 -2.13
C GLU A 106 8.14 10.56 -2.19
N GLY A 107 7.10 11.40 -2.33
CA GLY A 107 7.22 12.85 -2.40
C GLY A 107 7.65 13.40 -3.76
N ASP A 108 7.73 12.59 -4.81
CA ASP A 108 8.09 13.06 -6.16
C ASP A 108 6.91 13.72 -6.87
N GLY A 109 6.78 15.04 -6.66
CA GLY A 109 5.75 15.86 -7.29
C GLY A 109 5.84 15.91 -8.81
N ALA A 110 7.06 15.84 -9.37
CA ALA A 110 7.27 15.83 -10.82
C ALA A 110 6.81 14.51 -11.45
N TYR A 111 7.07 13.38 -10.78
CA TYR A 111 6.52 12.09 -11.19
C TYR A 111 5.00 12.08 -11.11
N LEU A 112 4.40 12.58 -10.02
CA LEU A 112 2.95 12.70 -9.90
C LEU A 112 2.36 13.53 -11.05
N ASP A 113 2.99 14.64 -11.40
CA ASP A 113 2.57 15.47 -12.52
C ASP A 113 2.59 14.70 -13.85
N ARG A 114 3.67 13.97 -14.15
CA ARG A 114 3.75 13.12 -15.35
C ARG A 114 2.71 12.01 -15.32
N PHE A 115 2.47 11.40 -14.17
CA PHE A 115 1.46 10.35 -14.01
C PHE A 115 0.08 10.89 -14.35
N VAL A 116 -0.32 12.02 -13.76
CA VAL A 116 -1.63 12.64 -14.03
C VAL A 116 -1.75 13.11 -15.48
N GLN A 117 -0.66 13.58 -16.10
CA GLN A 117 -0.66 13.99 -17.51
C GLN A 117 -0.79 12.80 -18.48
N ASN A 118 -0.22 11.64 -18.13
CA ASN A 118 -0.33 10.42 -18.93
C ASN A 118 -1.57 9.60 -18.59
N SER A 119 -2.24 9.92 -17.47
CA SER A 119 -3.30 9.06 -16.94
C SER A 119 -4.52 9.02 -17.84
N GLU A 120 -5.09 7.83 -18.01
CA GLU A 120 -6.37 7.69 -18.72
C GLU A 120 -7.58 8.17 -17.90
N ILE A 121 -7.47 8.20 -16.56
CA ILE A 121 -8.61 8.49 -15.68
C ILE A 121 -8.45 9.76 -14.86
N LEU A 122 -7.25 10.34 -14.77
CA LEU A 122 -6.95 11.55 -14.02
C LEU A 122 -6.54 12.69 -14.93
N LYS A 123 -6.85 13.93 -14.54
CA LYS A 123 -6.30 15.14 -15.14
C LYS A 123 -6.14 16.24 -14.09
N PHE A 124 -5.38 17.28 -14.43
CA PHE A 124 -5.37 18.51 -13.63
C PHE A 124 -6.55 19.41 -14.01
N GLN A 125 -7.13 20.05 -12.99
CA GLN A 125 -8.06 21.16 -13.11
C GLN A 125 -7.46 22.39 -12.44
N THR A 126 -7.43 23.52 -13.13
CA THR A 126 -7.02 24.80 -12.55
C THR A 126 -8.00 25.22 -11.45
N VAL A 127 -7.46 25.66 -10.32
CA VAL A 127 -8.21 26.15 -9.16
C VAL A 127 -7.55 27.38 -8.57
N THR A 128 -8.31 28.15 -7.80
CA THR A 128 -7.75 29.24 -7.00
C THR A 128 -7.09 28.64 -5.75
N PRO A 129 -5.81 28.96 -5.46
CA PRO A 129 -5.16 28.57 -4.22
C PRO A 129 -5.96 29.01 -2.99
N ARG A 130 -6.02 28.14 -1.99
CA ARG A 130 -6.70 28.36 -0.71
C ARG A 130 -5.68 28.36 0.41
N TRP A 131 -5.57 29.48 1.09
CA TRP A 131 -4.58 29.71 2.17
C TRP A 131 -5.20 29.67 3.57
N ASP A 132 -6.50 29.42 3.67
CA ASP A 132 -7.16 29.28 4.95
C ASP A 132 -6.70 27.99 5.64
N ARG A 133 -6.10 28.12 6.82
CA ARG A 133 -5.63 26.96 7.61
C ARG A 133 -6.76 26.22 8.32
N VAL A 134 -7.99 26.33 7.81
CA VAL A 134 -9.09 25.53 8.32
C VAL A 134 -8.84 24.08 7.90
N PRO A 135 -8.96 23.10 8.81
CA PRO A 135 -8.73 21.70 8.47
C PRO A 135 -9.55 21.28 7.24
N GLY A 136 -8.84 20.81 6.20
CA GLY A 136 -9.44 20.33 4.95
C GLY A 136 -9.71 21.40 3.88
N SER A 137 -9.50 22.69 4.15
CA SER A 137 -9.65 23.75 3.13
C SER A 137 -8.30 24.20 2.54
N PHE A 138 -7.24 24.16 3.35
CA PHE A 138 -5.89 24.57 2.97
C PHE A 138 -5.38 23.79 1.74
N PHE A 139 -5.11 24.52 0.67
CA PHE A 139 -4.69 23.98 -0.61
C PHE A 139 -3.94 25.06 -1.40
N PRO A 140 -2.62 25.22 -1.19
CA PRO A 140 -1.85 26.35 -1.71
C PRO A 140 -1.48 26.25 -3.20
N TYR A 141 -2.10 25.32 -3.94
CA TYR A 141 -1.75 25.04 -5.33
C TYR A 141 -2.83 25.56 -6.29
N ASP A 142 -2.40 25.91 -7.50
CA ASP A 142 -3.24 26.45 -8.58
C ASP A 142 -3.87 25.37 -9.46
N LYS A 143 -3.59 24.09 -9.16
CA LYS A 143 -4.14 22.93 -9.85
C LYS A 143 -4.46 21.80 -8.88
N GLU A 144 -5.58 21.13 -9.10
CA GLU A 144 -5.97 19.93 -8.36
C GLU A 144 -6.26 18.75 -9.28
N ILE A 145 -6.03 17.54 -8.81
CA ILE A 145 -6.33 16.32 -9.58
C ILE A 145 -7.85 16.12 -9.62
N VAL A 146 -8.40 15.74 -10.76
CA VAL A 146 -9.80 15.31 -10.91
C VAL A 146 -9.90 14.06 -11.78
N PHE A 147 -10.99 13.31 -11.62
CA PHE A 147 -11.30 12.24 -12.55
C PHE A 147 -11.77 12.80 -13.90
N GLN A 148 -11.28 12.21 -15.00
CA GLN A 148 -11.74 12.50 -16.36
C GLN A 148 -13.09 11.85 -16.65
N GLU A 149 -13.28 10.64 -16.10
CA GLU A 149 -14.46 9.81 -16.36
C GLU A 149 -15.25 9.57 -15.06
N PRO A 150 -16.56 9.30 -15.16
CA PRO A 150 -17.40 9.01 -14.00
C PRO A 150 -17.11 7.66 -13.33
N ASP A 151 -16.70 6.66 -14.11
CA ASP A 151 -16.66 5.25 -13.69
C ASP A 151 -15.22 4.77 -13.53
N SER A 152 -14.46 5.52 -12.75
CA SER A 152 -13.04 5.24 -12.50
C SER A 152 -12.68 5.27 -11.02
N ILE A 153 -11.74 4.44 -10.61
CA ILE A 153 -11.19 4.39 -9.26
C ILE A 153 -9.68 4.62 -9.32
N LEU A 154 -9.16 5.41 -8.39
CA LEU A 154 -7.74 5.47 -8.09
C LEU A 154 -7.48 4.65 -6.83
N VAL A 155 -6.55 3.70 -6.91
CA VAL A 155 -5.96 3.05 -5.75
C VAL A 155 -4.54 3.58 -5.58
N TYR A 156 -4.29 4.27 -4.46
CA TYR A 156 -2.96 4.70 -4.07
C TYR A 156 -2.30 3.63 -3.18
N GLY A 157 -1.16 3.09 -3.60
CA GLY A 157 -0.53 1.89 -3.06
C GLY A 157 0.34 2.05 -1.82
N GLY A 158 0.54 3.27 -1.32
CA GLY A 158 1.37 3.55 -0.15
C GLY A 158 2.69 4.25 -0.50
N ASP A 159 3.52 4.43 0.52
CA ASP A 159 4.85 5.06 0.48
C ASP A 159 4.84 6.42 -0.22
N LEU A 160 4.11 7.34 0.41
CA LEU A 160 3.88 8.68 -0.11
C LEU A 160 5.03 9.66 0.13
N TRP A 161 5.82 9.46 1.18
CA TRP A 161 6.75 10.48 1.73
C TRP A 161 8.21 10.12 1.45
N ASP A 162 9.10 11.11 1.62
CA ASP A 162 10.55 11.03 1.90
C ASP A 162 11.50 11.54 0.79
N LYS A 163 11.47 10.96 -0.41
CA LYS A 163 12.61 10.99 -1.35
C LYS A 163 12.57 12.08 -2.43
N GLY A 164 11.38 12.54 -2.83
CA GLY A 164 11.18 13.43 -3.97
C GLY A 164 11.05 14.90 -3.61
N GLY A 165 10.80 15.20 -2.33
CA GLY A 165 10.80 16.55 -1.78
C GLY A 165 9.65 17.46 -2.21
N SER A 166 8.49 16.86 -2.43
CA SER A 166 7.18 17.49 -2.63
C SER A 166 6.11 16.72 -1.86
N ASP A 167 6.43 16.31 -0.63
CA ASP A 167 5.58 15.49 0.24
C ASP A 167 4.22 16.18 0.47
N LEU A 168 4.23 17.47 0.83
CA LEU A 168 3.01 18.23 1.13
C LEU A 168 2.16 18.42 -0.13
N TYR A 169 2.81 18.66 -1.27
CA TYR A 169 2.13 18.73 -2.56
C TYR A 169 1.40 17.43 -2.86
N VAL A 170 2.13 16.30 -2.87
CA VAL A 170 1.58 14.99 -3.21
C VAL A 170 0.42 14.62 -2.28
N ILE A 171 0.59 14.75 -0.96
CA ILE A 171 -0.48 14.36 -0.01
C ILE A 171 -1.72 15.23 -0.15
N ARG A 172 -1.57 16.54 -0.35
CA ARG A 172 -2.71 17.45 -0.48
C ARG A 172 -3.46 17.25 -1.80
N GLN A 173 -2.77 16.93 -2.90
CA GLN A 173 -3.43 16.52 -4.14
C GLN A 173 -4.33 15.29 -3.91
N LEU A 174 -3.81 14.25 -3.25
CA LEU A 174 -4.53 13.00 -3.02
C LEU A 174 -5.67 13.16 -2.00
N LEU A 175 -5.46 13.89 -0.91
CA LEU A 175 -6.51 14.19 0.06
C LEU A 175 -7.62 15.06 -0.54
N SER A 176 -7.28 16.08 -1.35
CA SER A 176 -8.28 16.87 -2.08
C SER A 176 -9.11 16.00 -3.02
N LEU A 177 -8.47 15.10 -3.78
CA LEU A 177 -9.19 14.16 -4.66
C LEU A 177 -10.11 13.24 -3.85
N ARG A 178 -9.63 12.69 -2.74
CA ARG A 178 -10.43 11.80 -1.89
C ARG A 178 -11.58 12.53 -1.21
N ALA A 179 -11.40 13.76 -0.75
CA ALA A 179 -12.46 14.55 -0.12
C ALA A 179 -13.65 14.75 -1.09
N ARG A 180 -13.36 14.97 -2.37
CA ARG A 180 -14.38 15.15 -3.43
C ARG A 180 -14.94 13.82 -3.95
N TYR A 181 -14.14 12.74 -3.92
CA TYR A 181 -14.48 11.43 -4.49
C TYR A 181 -14.20 10.27 -3.53
N HIS A 182 -14.75 10.33 -2.31
CA HIS A 182 -14.40 9.43 -1.20
C HIS A 182 -14.49 7.92 -1.52
N GLU A 183 -15.47 7.49 -2.31
CA GLU A 183 -15.64 6.07 -2.68
C GLU A 183 -14.73 5.65 -3.84
N ARG A 184 -14.21 6.60 -4.62
CA ARG A 184 -13.42 6.36 -5.83
C ARG A 184 -11.92 6.50 -5.61
N VAL A 185 -11.49 6.94 -4.43
CA VAL A 185 -10.07 7.01 -4.06
C VAL A 185 -9.83 6.10 -2.86
N GLN A 186 -9.05 5.05 -3.09
CA GLN A 186 -8.69 4.09 -2.06
C GLN A 186 -7.22 4.28 -1.69
N PHE A 187 -6.90 4.29 -0.39
CA PHE A 187 -5.53 4.42 0.09
C PHE A 187 -5.07 3.13 0.76
N LEU A 188 -3.88 2.67 0.40
CA LEU A 188 -3.13 1.64 1.12
C LEU A 188 -2.13 2.29 2.07
N MET A 189 -1.81 1.62 3.17
CA MET A 189 -0.72 2.01 4.05
C MET A 189 0.58 1.39 3.56
N GLY A 190 1.56 2.23 3.21
CA GLY A 190 2.93 1.79 3.00
C GLY A 190 3.74 1.67 4.29
N ASN A 191 4.93 1.08 4.20
CA ASN A 191 5.82 1.01 5.36
C ASN A 191 6.34 2.38 5.79
N ARG A 192 6.74 3.25 4.84
CA ARG A 192 7.20 4.61 5.14
C ARG A 192 6.08 5.41 5.78
N ASP A 193 4.86 5.22 5.28
CA ASP A 193 3.66 5.88 5.77
C ASP A 193 3.44 5.58 7.26
N ILE A 194 3.41 4.30 7.63
CA ILE A 194 3.21 3.86 9.02
C ILE A 194 4.34 4.39 9.92
N ASN A 195 5.58 4.36 9.44
CA ASN A 195 6.74 4.83 10.20
C ASN A 195 6.67 6.32 10.60
N LYS A 196 5.89 7.15 9.90
CA LYS A 196 5.69 8.56 10.28
C LYS A 196 4.91 8.74 11.58
N MET A 197 4.18 7.72 12.04
CA MET A 197 3.54 7.75 13.37
C MET A 197 4.58 7.94 14.49
N ARG A 198 5.84 7.52 14.29
CA ARG A 198 6.94 7.67 15.26
C ARG A 198 7.30 9.12 15.55
N ILE A 199 7.03 10.05 14.62
CA ILE A 199 7.48 11.44 14.73
C ILE A 199 6.91 12.10 15.99
N LEU A 200 5.62 11.91 16.28
CA LEU A 200 5.02 12.48 17.49
C LEU A 200 5.45 11.76 18.76
N GLU A 201 5.68 10.44 18.70
CA GLU A 201 6.14 9.66 19.85
C GLU A 201 7.56 10.07 20.29
N GLU A 202 8.43 10.36 19.31
CA GLU A 202 9.85 10.65 19.58
C GLU A 202 10.15 12.15 19.72
N LEU A 203 9.34 13.02 19.12
CA LEU A 203 9.46 14.48 19.27
C LEU A 203 8.54 15.07 20.33
N GLY A 204 7.51 14.35 20.77
CA GLY A 204 6.42 14.89 21.60
C GLY A 204 5.44 15.76 20.81
N VAL A 205 4.28 16.02 21.41
CA VAL A 205 3.27 16.93 20.85
C VAL A 205 3.63 18.39 21.17
N HIS A 206 3.43 19.28 20.20
CA HIS A 206 3.65 20.70 20.43
C HIS A 206 2.41 21.34 21.09
N THR A 207 2.61 22.07 22.18
CA THR A 207 1.61 22.96 22.76
C THR A 207 1.73 24.33 22.09
N SER A 208 0.63 24.83 21.56
CA SER A 208 0.55 26.15 20.92
C SER A 208 0.60 27.33 21.90
N ASP A 209 1.05 27.10 23.14
CA ASP A 209 1.07 28.13 24.17
C ASP A 209 2.43 28.83 24.09
N ASP A 210 2.48 29.97 23.41
CA ASP A 210 3.68 30.78 23.16
C ASP A 210 4.41 31.21 24.46
N ASN A 211 3.77 31.04 25.62
CA ASN A 211 4.31 31.37 26.94
C ASN A 211 4.95 30.18 27.66
N CYS A 212 4.86 28.96 27.14
CA CYS A 212 5.52 27.81 27.72
C CYS A 212 6.97 27.74 27.21
N GLU A 213 7.92 27.60 28.15
CA GLU A 213 9.29 27.17 27.84
C GLU A 213 9.26 25.98 26.85
N PRO A 214 10.17 25.91 25.87
CA PRO A 214 10.18 24.83 24.89
C PRO A 214 10.05 23.49 25.61
N SER A 215 8.92 22.80 25.37
CA SER A 215 8.64 21.52 26.02
C SER A 215 9.86 20.63 25.83
N SER A 216 10.48 20.20 26.95
CA SER A 216 11.64 19.33 26.89
C SER A 216 11.30 18.10 26.05
N LEU A 217 12.18 17.75 25.12
CA LEU A 217 11.96 16.60 24.26
C LEU A 217 11.83 15.32 25.12
N PRO A 218 10.93 14.38 24.76
CA PRO A 218 10.83 13.11 25.48
C PRO A 218 12.19 12.41 25.62
N PHE A 219 12.46 11.78 26.76
CA PHE A 219 13.70 11.04 26.92
C PHE A 219 13.76 9.87 25.93
N HIS A 220 14.84 9.78 25.14
CA HIS A 220 14.98 8.77 24.10
C HIS A 220 16.36 8.08 24.20
N PRO A 221 16.49 6.91 24.84
CA PRO A 221 17.77 6.23 25.04
C PRO A 221 18.32 5.61 23.75
N GLY A 222 17.54 5.49 22.69
CA GLY A 222 17.93 4.81 21.47
C GLY A 222 16.79 3.95 20.93
N VAL A 223 17.00 3.36 19.77
CA VAL A 223 15.99 2.50 19.12
C VAL A 223 16.39 1.04 19.21
N TRP A 224 15.44 0.16 19.49
CA TRP A 224 15.72 -1.24 19.80
C TRP A 224 16.41 -1.98 18.65
N TRP A 225 16.13 -1.64 17.38
CA TRP A 225 16.76 -2.31 16.23
C TRP A 225 18.21 -1.89 16.01
N LEU A 226 18.69 -0.85 16.71
CA LEU A 226 20.11 -0.50 16.77
C LEU A 226 20.80 -1.09 18.01
N LYS A 227 20.09 -1.86 18.85
CA LYS A 227 20.65 -2.48 20.05
C LYS A 227 21.85 -3.37 19.72
N GLY A 228 22.98 -3.11 20.37
CA GLY A 228 24.24 -3.85 20.20
C GLY A 228 24.96 -3.56 18.87
N SER A 229 24.52 -2.57 18.09
CA SER A 229 25.17 -2.19 16.83
C SER A 229 26.40 -1.31 17.03
N GLY A 230 26.56 -0.69 18.21
CA GLY A 230 27.61 0.30 18.47
C GLY A 230 27.42 1.63 17.73
N ARG A 231 26.31 1.80 17.00
CA ARG A 231 26.01 3.01 16.23
C ARG A 231 25.31 4.05 17.09
N ARG A 232 25.28 5.30 16.63
CA ARG A 232 24.52 6.38 17.28
C ARG A 232 23.04 6.01 17.39
N GLY A 233 22.50 6.08 18.60
CA GLY A 233 21.14 5.65 18.93
C GLY A 233 20.97 4.17 19.28
N ASP A 234 22.08 3.46 19.53
CA ASP A 234 22.07 2.16 20.20
C ASP A 234 21.72 2.33 21.69
N PRO A 235 20.61 1.74 22.18
CA PRO A 235 20.19 1.87 23.57
C PRO A 235 21.18 1.31 24.59
N ASP A 236 22.06 0.36 24.21
CA ASP A 236 23.06 -0.20 25.12
C ASP A 236 24.19 0.80 25.43
N LEU A 237 24.41 1.79 24.55
CA LEU A 237 25.39 2.85 24.77
C LEU A 237 24.86 3.97 25.69
N CYS A 238 23.54 4.11 25.82
CA CYS A 238 22.92 5.15 26.64
C CYS A 238 22.59 4.71 28.07
N SER A 239 22.43 3.41 28.31
CA SER A 239 21.97 2.87 29.60
C SER A 239 23.08 2.75 30.66
N THR A 240 24.36 2.75 30.27
CA THR A 240 25.50 2.51 31.18
C THR A 240 25.85 3.66 32.13
N ARG A 241 25.11 4.79 32.12
CA ARG A 241 25.42 5.93 32.99
C ARG A 241 24.31 6.39 33.94
N ASN A 242 23.04 6.01 33.76
CA ASN A 242 21.94 6.64 34.52
C ASN A 242 21.48 5.90 35.78
N ASN A 243 21.72 4.60 35.93
CA ASN A 243 21.27 3.89 37.14
C ASN A 243 22.24 3.97 38.33
N ASP A 244 23.50 4.32 38.12
CA ASP A 244 24.50 4.41 39.20
C ASP A 244 24.86 5.86 39.61
N ARG A 245 24.26 6.89 38.99
CA ARG A 245 24.68 8.30 39.17
C ARG A 245 23.67 9.26 39.79
N TYR A 246 22.48 8.80 40.20
CA TYR A 246 21.54 9.64 40.95
C TYR A 246 21.83 9.76 42.46
N GLU A 247 22.92 9.19 42.97
CA GLU A 247 23.26 9.24 44.42
C GLU A 247 24.64 9.81 44.79
N TYR A 248 25.38 10.41 43.85
CA TYR A 248 26.60 11.18 44.19
C TYR A 248 26.41 12.65 43.85
N ALA A 249 25.74 13.37 44.77
CA ALA A 249 25.92 14.81 44.87
C ALA A 249 27.42 15.10 45.08
N SER A 250 28.03 15.80 44.13
CA SER A 250 29.39 16.32 44.33
C SER A 250 29.37 17.31 45.49
N ILE A 251 30.29 17.12 46.45
CA ILE A 251 30.40 17.92 47.67
C ILE A 251 30.71 19.41 47.38
N ASP A 252 31.14 19.75 46.16
CA ASP A 252 31.62 21.10 45.79
C ASP A 252 30.70 21.90 44.84
N GLY A 253 29.49 21.41 44.52
CA GLY A 253 28.50 22.22 43.79
C GLY A 253 28.87 22.63 42.35
N THR A 254 30.00 22.20 41.81
CA THR A 254 30.37 22.41 40.40
C THR A 254 29.75 21.30 39.55
N VAL A 255 28.70 21.65 38.80
CA VAL A 255 28.14 20.82 37.74
C VAL A 255 29.15 20.83 36.58
N LEU A 256 29.94 19.77 36.45
CA LEU A 256 30.67 19.53 35.21
C LEU A 256 29.64 19.02 34.19
N GLU A 257 29.31 19.86 33.21
CA GLU A 257 28.71 19.41 31.95
C GLU A 257 29.70 18.46 31.27
N GLU A 258 29.75 17.20 31.69
CA GLU A 258 30.36 16.16 30.89
C GLU A 258 29.55 16.05 29.60
N ALA A 259 30.15 16.45 28.48
CA ALA A 259 29.57 16.31 27.16
C ALA A 259 28.95 14.92 27.00
N LEU A 260 27.65 14.87 26.68
CA LEU A 260 26.98 13.62 26.34
C LEU A 260 27.80 12.92 25.26
N PRO A 261 28.00 11.60 25.34
CA PRO A 261 28.74 10.89 24.30
C PRO A 261 28.07 11.13 22.94
N GLU A 262 28.88 11.36 21.90
CA GLU A 262 28.43 11.61 20.51
C GLU A 262 27.47 10.52 19.98
N THR A 263 27.44 9.36 20.64
CA THR A 263 26.60 8.21 20.32
C THR A 263 25.15 8.31 20.81
N SER A 264 24.81 9.33 21.61
CA SER A 264 23.45 9.54 22.12
C SER A 264 22.49 10.13 21.06
N VAL A 265 21.19 9.87 21.24
CA VAL A 265 20.13 10.48 20.43
C VAL A 265 20.08 11.99 20.73
N PRO A 266 20.05 12.87 19.71
CA PRO A 266 20.00 14.31 19.96
C PRO A 266 18.81 14.71 20.85
N SER A 267 19.07 15.55 21.85
CA SER A 267 18.09 16.06 22.81
C SER A 267 18.10 17.59 22.96
N SER A 268 18.99 18.27 22.23
CA SER A 268 19.20 19.72 22.17
C SER A 268 18.03 20.47 21.53
N SER A 269 17.53 20.00 20.38
CA SER A 269 16.38 20.61 19.70
C SER A 269 15.56 19.59 18.91
N ALA A 270 14.28 19.93 18.66
CA ALA A 270 13.39 19.08 17.87
C ALA A 270 13.88 18.91 16.42
N GLY A 271 14.47 19.97 15.85
CA GLY A 271 15.06 19.94 14.52
C GLY A 271 16.22 18.96 14.40
N GLU A 272 17.17 19.02 15.35
CA GLU A 272 18.32 18.09 15.37
C GLU A 272 17.88 16.64 15.58
N ARG A 273 16.92 16.39 16.48
CA ARG A 273 16.36 15.05 16.68
C ARG A 273 15.68 14.54 15.41
N LEU A 274 14.89 15.36 14.74
CA LEU A 274 14.20 14.96 13.52
C LEU A 274 15.18 14.67 12.37
N LYS A 275 16.24 15.48 12.18
CA LYS A 275 17.32 15.20 11.21
C LYS A 275 17.96 13.84 11.47
N TRP A 276 18.21 13.52 12.74
CA TRP A 276 18.73 12.21 13.13
C TRP A 276 17.72 11.09 12.83
N MET A 277 16.45 11.25 13.20
CA MET A 277 15.40 10.24 12.94
C MET A 277 15.30 9.91 11.45
N LEU A 278 15.17 10.93 10.61
CA LEU A 278 15.02 10.81 9.16
C LEU A 278 16.24 10.14 8.52
N SER A 279 17.45 10.59 8.86
CA SER A 279 18.68 10.04 8.29
C SER A 279 19.04 8.64 8.80
N GLN A 280 18.99 8.42 10.11
CA GLN A 280 19.54 7.20 10.73
C GLN A 280 18.53 6.08 10.85
N THR A 281 17.23 6.40 10.98
CA THR A 281 16.23 5.40 11.36
C THR A 281 15.03 5.28 10.42
N MET A 282 14.82 6.23 9.52
CA MET A 282 13.75 6.18 8.52
C MET A 282 14.26 6.09 7.07
N GLY A 283 15.58 6.16 6.86
CA GLY A 283 16.19 6.00 5.54
C GLY A 283 15.87 7.15 4.57
N SER A 284 15.64 8.36 5.07
CA SER A 284 15.29 9.55 4.30
C SER A 284 16.13 10.77 4.70
N PRO A 285 17.46 10.71 4.51
CA PRO A 285 18.38 11.75 5.01
C PRO A 285 18.08 13.16 4.48
N ASP A 286 17.59 13.28 3.25
CA ASP A 286 17.34 14.59 2.61
C ASP A 286 15.93 15.15 2.88
N ALA A 287 15.03 14.37 3.49
CA ALA A 287 13.63 14.73 3.69
C ALA A 287 13.42 15.98 4.57
N PHE A 288 14.39 16.29 5.44
CA PHE A 288 14.36 17.50 6.26
C PHE A 288 14.52 18.76 5.40
N GLU A 289 15.56 18.80 4.57
CA GLU A 289 15.86 19.96 3.71
C GLU A 289 14.88 20.09 2.55
N PHE A 290 14.33 18.98 2.09
CA PHE A 290 13.20 18.99 1.17
C PHE A 290 11.96 19.64 1.78
N ARG A 291 11.60 19.27 3.02
CA ARG A 291 10.48 19.93 3.72
C ARG A 291 10.75 21.42 3.91
N ARG A 292 11.99 21.81 4.26
CA ARG A 292 12.36 23.23 4.36
C ARG A 292 12.08 23.98 3.05
N SER A 293 12.48 23.39 1.94
CA SER A 293 12.28 23.97 0.60
C SER A 293 10.79 24.13 0.27
N GLU A 294 9.96 23.14 0.59
CA GLU A 294 8.50 23.22 0.40
C GLU A 294 7.87 24.32 1.24
N LEU A 295 8.21 24.40 2.53
CA LEU A 295 7.71 25.43 3.43
C LEU A 295 8.11 26.83 2.98
N GLN A 296 9.36 26.98 2.51
CA GLN A 296 9.85 28.25 1.97
C GLN A 296 9.03 28.65 0.76
N TRP A 297 8.82 27.72 -0.19
CA TRP A 297 7.98 27.98 -1.36
C TRP A 297 6.55 28.40 -0.96
N GLU A 298 5.91 27.68 -0.04
CA GLU A 298 4.54 28.01 0.41
C GLU A 298 4.45 29.38 1.07
N ARG A 299 5.41 29.73 1.95
CA ARG A 299 5.45 31.06 2.58
C ARG A 299 5.66 32.17 1.53
N CYS A 300 6.56 31.96 0.57
CA CYS A 300 6.81 32.92 -0.50
C CYS A 300 5.55 33.18 -1.34
N GLN A 301 4.81 32.11 -1.69
CA GLN A 301 3.54 32.23 -2.41
C GLN A 301 2.45 32.91 -1.57
N GLN A 302 2.37 32.61 -0.27
CA GLN A 302 1.36 33.16 0.63
C GLN A 302 1.52 34.68 0.83
N TYR A 303 2.76 35.13 1.04
CA TYR A 303 3.04 36.52 1.42
C TYR A 303 3.51 37.40 0.25
N GLY A 304 3.79 36.82 -0.92
CA GLY A 304 4.33 37.54 -2.07
C GLY A 304 5.74 38.09 -1.84
N VAL A 305 6.50 37.47 -0.94
CA VAL A 305 7.88 37.85 -0.58
C VAL A 305 8.83 36.79 -1.10
N GLN A 306 9.95 37.20 -1.70
CA GLN A 306 11.03 36.29 -2.07
C GLN A 306 11.94 36.05 -0.85
N ASP A 307 12.50 34.84 -0.73
CA ASP A 307 13.51 34.48 0.28
C ASP A 307 13.06 34.58 1.73
N ILE A 308 11.93 33.95 2.07
CA ILE A 308 11.55 33.74 3.47
C ILE A 308 12.42 32.64 4.09
N GLU A 309 13.06 32.94 5.22
CA GLU A 309 13.82 31.96 5.99
C GLU A 309 12.87 30.95 6.67
N VAL A 310 13.29 29.68 6.68
CA VAL A 310 12.59 28.58 7.37
C VAL A 310 13.59 27.93 8.30
N THR A 311 13.35 28.01 9.60
CA THR A 311 14.24 27.49 10.63
C THR A 311 14.16 25.97 10.75
N ASP A 312 15.06 25.36 11.53
CA ASP A 312 14.97 23.93 11.85
C ASP A 312 13.71 23.60 12.66
N GLU A 313 13.33 24.50 13.56
CA GLU A 313 12.12 24.40 14.39
C GLU A 313 10.85 24.49 13.53
N ASP A 314 10.84 25.36 12.51
CA ASP A 314 9.73 25.44 11.54
C ASP A 314 9.50 24.09 10.83
N VAL A 315 10.58 23.41 10.44
CA VAL A 315 10.51 22.10 9.78
C VAL A 315 10.02 21.03 10.76
N ALA A 316 10.58 20.99 11.97
CA ALA A 316 10.16 20.04 13.00
C ALA A 316 8.67 20.20 13.34
N GLU A 317 8.21 21.45 13.47
CA GLU A 317 6.82 21.76 13.74
C GLU A 317 5.91 21.40 12.56
N SER A 318 6.33 21.65 11.32
CA SER A 318 5.60 21.17 10.15
C SER A 318 5.40 19.65 10.17
N TYR A 319 6.42 18.88 10.56
CA TYR A 319 6.29 17.42 10.69
C TYR A 319 5.34 17.02 11.83
N ARG A 320 5.40 17.66 13.00
CA ARG A 320 4.44 17.42 14.09
C ARG A 320 3.00 17.69 13.64
N GLN A 321 2.78 18.81 12.95
CA GLN A 321 1.47 19.21 12.43
C GLN A 321 0.95 18.18 11.42
N SER A 322 1.76 17.84 10.42
CA SER A 322 1.37 16.89 9.38
C SER A 322 1.16 15.48 9.92
N CYS A 323 1.97 15.03 10.88
CA CYS A 323 1.85 13.72 11.53
C CYS A 323 0.77 13.66 12.61
N HIS A 324 0.09 14.77 12.93
CA HIS A 324 -0.98 14.74 13.92
C HIS A 324 -2.14 13.84 13.50
N PRO A 325 -2.57 12.86 14.32
CA PRO A 325 -3.48 11.82 13.89
C PRO A 325 -4.91 12.32 13.56
N THR A 326 -5.29 13.50 14.07
CA THR A 326 -6.63 14.10 13.87
C THR A 326 -6.63 15.33 12.97
N ARG A 327 -5.58 16.17 12.99
CA ARG A 327 -5.53 17.46 12.28
C ARG A 327 -4.53 17.47 11.12
N GLY A 328 -3.52 16.61 11.15
CA GLY A 328 -2.46 16.56 10.16
C GLY A 328 -2.86 15.83 8.88
N GLU A 329 -2.28 16.21 7.75
CA GLU A 329 -2.52 15.57 6.46
C GLU A 329 -2.16 14.07 6.49
N MET A 330 -1.06 13.72 7.18
CA MET A 330 -0.66 12.32 7.31
C MET A 330 -1.59 11.53 8.22
N GLY A 331 -2.03 12.13 9.32
CA GLY A 331 -3.04 11.51 10.19
C GLY A 331 -4.36 11.27 9.45
N GLN A 332 -4.78 12.24 8.63
CA GLN A 332 -5.96 12.10 7.78
C GLN A 332 -5.80 10.98 6.76
N TYR A 333 -4.65 10.88 6.08
CA TYR A 333 -4.32 9.81 5.16
C TYR A 333 -4.38 8.43 5.83
N LEU A 334 -3.62 8.23 6.91
CA LEU A 334 -3.58 6.95 7.63
C LEU A 334 -4.94 6.56 8.20
N SER A 335 -5.74 7.52 8.67
CA SER A 335 -7.10 7.22 9.15
C SER A 335 -8.08 6.74 8.08
N GLN A 336 -7.71 6.98 6.82
CA GLN A 336 -8.49 6.66 5.62
C GLN A 336 -7.90 5.50 4.83
N ALA A 337 -6.65 5.13 5.11
CA ALA A 337 -5.92 4.05 4.49
C ALA A 337 -6.24 2.69 5.09
N LYS A 338 -5.92 1.63 4.35
CA LYS A 338 -6.09 0.23 4.76
C LYS A 338 -4.79 -0.53 4.50
N LEU A 339 -4.59 -1.66 5.15
CA LEU A 339 -3.45 -2.53 4.85
C LEU A 339 -3.67 -3.36 3.57
N ALA A 340 -4.92 -3.67 3.24
CA ALA A 340 -5.31 -4.38 2.02
C ALA A 340 -6.67 -3.87 1.51
N ILE A 341 -6.83 -3.82 0.19
CA ILE A 341 -8.06 -3.40 -0.49
C ILE A 341 -8.45 -4.47 -1.51
N ARG A 342 -9.70 -4.91 -1.49
CA ARG A 342 -10.27 -5.79 -2.53
C ARG A 342 -11.32 -5.05 -3.33
N LEU A 343 -11.16 -5.03 -4.65
CA LEU A 343 -12.15 -4.53 -5.61
C LEU A 343 -12.45 -5.66 -6.60
N GLY A 344 -13.63 -6.25 -6.52
CA GLY A 344 -13.99 -7.45 -7.30
C GLY A 344 -12.98 -8.59 -7.13
N ASN A 345 -12.40 -9.03 -8.24
CA ASN A 345 -11.38 -10.10 -8.31
C ASN A 345 -9.94 -9.56 -8.26
N ALA A 346 -9.73 -8.28 -7.94
CA ALA A 346 -8.43 -7.67 -7.71
C ALA A 346 -8.18 -7.44 -6.21
N LEU A 347 -7.00 -7.82 -5.74
CA LEU A 347 -6.47 -7.50 -4.42
C LEU A 347 -5.32 -6.51 -4.55
N PHE A 348 -5.35 -5.45 -3.74
CA PHE A 348 -4.31 -4.45 -3.66
C PHE A 348 -3.69 -4.52 -2.26
N VAL A 349 -2.37 -4.64 -2.21
CA VAL A 349 -1.55 -4.60 -0.99
C VAL A 349 -0.36 -3.69 -1.26
N HIS A 350 0.35 -3.22 -0.23
CA HIS A 350 1.56 -2.43 -0.47
C HIS A 350 2.73 -3.35 -0.85
N GLY A 351 3.04 -4.34 -0.01
CA GLY A 351 4.06 -5.36 -0.20
C GLY A 351 3.54 -6.62 -0.88
N ALA A 352 3.81 -7.77 -0.27
CA ALA A 352 3.43 -9.09 -0.79
C ALA A 352 2.72 -9.94 0.27
N LEU A 353 2.23 -11.12 -0.14
CA LEU A 353 1.74 -12.11 0.84
C LEU A 353 2.90 -12.58 1.72
N PRO A 354 2.76 -12.61 3.06
CA PRO A 354 3.91 -12.74 3.95
C PRO A 354 4.26 -14.22 4.18
N LEU A 355 4.65 -14.90 3.11
CA LEU A 355 5.00 -16.31 3.06
C LEU A 355 6.47 -16.51 3.42
N THR A 356 6.81 -16.46 4.71
CA THR A 356 8.18 -16.67 5.19
C THR A 356 8.64 -18.12 5.03
N PRO A 357 9.96 -18.40 5.06
CA PRO A 357 10.47 -19.77 5.09
C PRO A 357 9.83 -20.65 6.17
N ASP A 358 9.59 -20.11 7.37
CA ASP A 358 8.95 -20.84 8.47
C ASP A 358 7.50 -21.21 8.14
N ILE A 359 6.74 -20.29 7.54
CA ILE A 359 5.37 -20.54 7.10
C ILE A 359 5.36 -21.61 6.00
N LEU A 360 6.27 -21.53 5.04
CA LEU A 360 6.38 -22.49 3.95
C LEU A 360 6.81 -23.88 4.47
N ALA A 361 7.71 -23.95 5.45
CA ALA A 361 8.09 -25.20 6.09
C ALA A 361 6.90 -25.83 6.83
N HIS A 362 6.12 -25.02 7.54
CA HIS A 362 4.90 -25.47 8.21
C HIS A 362 3.84 -25.97 7.22
N MET A 363 3.61 -25.24 6.12
CA MET A 363 2.72 -25.66 5.03
C MET A 363 3.15 -27.00 4.43
N THR A 364 4.44 -27.17 4.18
CA THR A 364 5.02 -28.42 3.65
C THR A 364 4.81 -29.58 4.62
N TYR A 365 4.99 -29.35 5.92
CA TYR A 365 4.74 -30.35 6.96
C TYR A 365 3.27 -30.80 6.99
N ILE A 366 2.32 -29.86 6.91
CA ILE A 366 0.88 -30.17 6.85
C ILE A 366 0.55 -31.00 5.61
N GLN A 367 1.07 -30.60 4.44
CA GLN A 367 0.84 -31.32 3.18
C GLN A 367 1.33 -32.78 3.26
N ASN A 368 2.54 -32.99 3.75
CA ASN A 368 3.11 -34.32 3.91
C ASN A 368 2.33 -35.16 4.92
N SER A 369 1.91 -34.58 6.05
CA SER A 369 1.13 -35.28 7.08
C SER A 369 -0.27 -35.65 6.60
N SER A 370 -0.89 -34.82 5.76
CA SER A 370 -2.24 -35.05 5.22
C SER A 370 -2.27 -36.22 4.23
N SER A 371 -1.22 -36.38 3.43
CA SER A 371 -1.06 -37.50 2.50
C SER A 371 -1.12 -38.87 3.21
N ILE A 372 -0.62 -38.94 4.45
CA ILE A 372 -0.59 -40.16 5.26
C ILE A 372 -1.99 -40.55 5.75
N THR A 373 -2.87 -39.57 5.98
CA THR A 373 -4.21 -39.79 6.56
C THR A 373 -5.31 -40.00 5.52
N GLY A 374 -5.01 -39.81 4.22
CA GLY A 374 -5.96 -40.00 3.11
C GLY A 374 -7.12 -39.00 3.07
N ASN A 375 -7.09 -37.95 3.91
CA ASN A 375 -8.22 -37.03 4.07
C ASN A 375 -8.06 -35.79 3.16
N ARG A 376 -8.71 -35.80 2.00
CA ARG A 376 -8.69 -34.69 1.01
C ARG A 376 -9.30 -33.37 1.52
N SER A 377 -9.96 -33.34 2.66
CA SER A 377 -10.46 -32.08 3.26
C SER A 377 -9.36 -31.22 3.91
N ALA A 378 -8.09 -31.65 3.87
CA ALA A 378 -6.98 -30.94 4.50
C ALA A 378 -6.56 -29.66 3.76
N ASP A 379 -6.83 -29.55 2.45
CA ASP A 379 -6.37 -28.40 1.65
C ASP A 379 -7.04 -27.08 2.07
N SER A 380 -8.28 -27.11 2.58
CA SER A 380 -8.95 -25.91 3.09
C SER A 380 -8.37 -25.39 4.41
N ASN A 381 -7.57 -26.19 5.13
CA ASN A 381 -6.97 -25.81 6.41
C ASN A 381 -5.54 -25.27 6.25
N LEU A 382 -4.90 -25.41 5.09
CA LEU A 382 -3.52 -24.94 4.91
C LEU A 382 -3.38 -23.44 5.21
N TRP A 383 -4.36 -22.68 4.75
CA TRP A 383 -4.38 -21.23 4.93
C TRP A 383 -4.94 -20.79 6.29
N SER A 384 -5.74 -21.63 6.97
CA SER A 384 -6.33 -21.23 8.25
C SER A 384 -5.30 -20.97 9.33
N ASP A 385 -4.27 -21.80 9.36
CA ASP A 385 -3.19 -21.69 10.34
C ASP A 385 -2.12 -20.70 9.85
N SER A 386 -1.91 -20.63 8.53
CA SER A 386 -0.93 -19.74 7.92
C SER A 386 -1.31 -18.26 8.04
N PHE A 387 -2.60 -17.92 7.94
CA PHE A 387 -3.04 -16.53 8.14
C PHE A 387 -2.74 -16.01 9.54
N ASP A 388 -2.76 -16.87 10.56
CA ASP A 388 -2.44 -16.45 11.93
C ASP A 388 -0.96 -16.06 12.08
N HIS A 389 -0.05 -16.75 11.37
CA HIS A 389 1.36 -16.34 11.31
C HIS A 389 1.57 -14.99 10.58
N CYS A 390 0.71 -14.66 9.62
CA CYS A 390 0.70 -13.37 8.92
C CYS A 390 0.14 -12.22 9.77
N MET A 391 -0.46 -12.53 10.93
CA MET A 391 -1.06 -11.58 11.84
C MET A 391 -0.48 -11.73 13.26
N PRO A 392 0.79 -11.38 13.48
CA PRO A 392 1.46 -11.58 14.77
C PRO A 392 0.82 -10.86 15.97
N TRP A 393 -0.10 -9.90 15.75
CA TRP A 393 -0.90 -9.27 16.81
C TRP A 393 -2.16 -10.06 17.20
N LYS A 394 -2.51 -11.11 16.43
CA LYS A 394 -3.75 -11.84 16.58
C LYS A 394 -3.53 -13.04 17.49
N HIS A 395 -4.14 -12.99 18.66
CA HIS A 395 -4.09 -14.07 19.66
C HIS A 395 -5.43 -14.80 19.81
N THR A 396 -6.43 -14.44 19.00
CA THR A 396 -7.75 -15.07 19.08
C THR A 396 -7.75 -16.43 18.41
N HIS A 397 -8.27 -17.45 19.09
CA HIS A 397 -8.40 -18.82 18.58
C HIS A 397 -9.41 -19.01 17.43
N LYS A 398 -10.01 -17.94 16.87
CA LYS A 398 -10.88 -18.10 15.69
C LYS A 398 -9.97 -18.16 14.45
N PRO A 399 -9.80 -19.33 13.81
CA PRO A 399 -9.04 -19.43 12.58
C PRO A 399 -9.69 -18.56 11.50
N ILE A 400 -8.86 -17.95 10.66
CA ILE A 400 -9.34 -17.23 9.46
C ILE A 400 -9.46 -18.23 8.34
N SER A 401 -10.67 -18.44 7.85
CA SER A 401 -10.95 -19.48 6.86
C SER A 401 -10.96 -18.98 5.42
N THR A 402 -10.97 -17.66 5.22
CA THR A 402 -11.07 -17.05 3.89
C THR A 402 -10.19 -15.80 3.78
N ALA A 403 -9.74 -15.48 2.57
CA ALA A 403 -9.01 -14.23 2.35
C ALA A 403 -9.83 -12.97 2.64
N ASN A 404 -11.16 -13.03 2.49
CA ASN A 404 -12.02 -11.91 2.89
C ASN A 404 -11.99 -11.70 4.41
N GLU A 405 -12.04 -12.76 5.20
CA GLU A 405 -11.85 -12.67 6.66
C GLU A 405 -10.45 -12.13 7.03
N PHE A 406 -9.41 -12.53 6.30
CA PHE A 406 -8.04 -12.00 6.45
C PHE A 406 -7.98 -10.49 6.20
N ILE A 407 -8.51 -10.03 5.06
CA ILE A 407 -8.55 -8.61 4.69
C ILE A 407 -9.39 -7.80 5.69
N GLU A 408 -10.52 -8.35 6.15
CA GLU A 408 -11.35 -7.70 7.16
C GLU A 408 -10.67 -7.59 8.53
N GLU A 409 -9.86 -8.58 8.93
CA GLU A 409 -9.07 -8.51 10.16
C GLU A 409 -7.94 -7.48 10.04
N LEU A 410 -7.26 -7.41 8.89
CA LEU A 410 -6.26 -6.37 8.61
C LEU A 410 -6.86 -4.96 8.69
N ASP A 411 -8.01 -4.72 8.06
CA ASP A 411 -8.71 -3.43 8.13
C ASP A 411 -9.16 -3.09 9.56
N ARG A 412 -9.65 -4.09 10.30
CA ARG A 412 -10.04 -3.92 11.71
C ARG A 412 -8.83 -3.61 12.60
N PHE A 413 -7.71 -4.28 12.39
CA PHE A 413 -6.45 -4.04 13.07
C PHE A 413 -5.98 -2.60 12.83
N ALA A 414 -5.79 -2.20 11.57
CA ALA A 414 -5.35 -0.86 11.22
C ALA A 414 -6.25 0.23 11.84
N LYS A 415 -7.58 0.08 11.74
CA LYS A 415 -8.54 1.04 12.33
C LYS A 415 -8.44 1.12 13.84
N ARG A 416 -8.33 -0.01 14.54
CA ARG A 416 -8.16 -0.02 16.01
C ARG A 416 -6.88 0.68 16.41
N SER A 417 -5.78 0.37 15.73
CA SER A 417 -4.46 0.95 15.98
C SER A 417 -4.42 2.46 15.72
N ILE A 418 -4.98 2.95 14.61
CA ILE A 418 -5.07 4.40 14.36
C ILE A 418 -5.96 5.11 15.40
N ASN A 419 -7.06 4.47 15.83
CA ASN A 419 -7.89 5.04 16.90
C ASN A 419 -7.17 5.04 18.26
N ALA A 420 -6.34 4.04 18.55
CA ALA A 420 -5.50 4.02 19.74
C ALA A 420 -4.46 5.14 19.69
N TRP A 421 -3.82 5.35 18.53
CA TRP A 421 -2.89 6.45 18.32
C TRP A 421 -3.55 7.83 18.53
N LYS A 422 -4.76 8.04 17.96
CA LYS A 422 -5.55 9.25 18.19
C LYS A 422 -5.81 9.52 19.68
N ARG A 423 -6.21 8.50 20.43
CA ARG A 423 -6.47 8.62 21.87
C ARG A 423 -5.20 8.92 22.64
N ARG A 424 -4.10 8.23 22.32
CA ARG A 424 -2.81 8.38 22.97
C ARG A 424 -2.28 9.81 22.87
N ILE A 425 -2.34 10.40 21.66
CA ILE A 425 -1.93 11.80 21.43
C ILE A 425 -2.87 12.78 22.13
N ALA A 426 -4.18 12.53 22.12
CA ALA A 426 -5.13 13.39 22.84
C ALA A 426 -4.90 13.42 24.35
N ILE A 427 -4.57 12.26 24.96
CA ILE A 427 -4.21 12.17 26.38
C ILE A 427 -2.93 12.98 26.67
N GLU A 428 -1.95 12.90 25.78
CA GLU A 428 -0.70 13.67 25.92
C GLU A 428 -0.93 15.17 25.86
N GLU A 429 -1.76 15.64 24.92
CA GLU A 429 -2.16 17.04 24.83
C GLU A 429 -2.88 17.50 26.12
N GLU A 430 -3.75 16.66 26.69
CA GLU A 430 -4.44 16.94 27.95
C GLU A 430 -3.46 16.99 29.13
N GLN A 431 -2.54 16.03 29.25
CA GLN A 431 -1.54 15.98 30.31
C GLN A 431 -0.57 17.18 30.25
N LEU A 432 -0.13 17.54 29.05
CA LEU A 432 0.69 18.73 28.82
C LEU A 432 -0.03 20.01 29.27
N SER A 433 -1.33 20.12 29.02
CA SER A 433 -2.12 21.27 29.49
C SER A 433 -2.21 21.35 31.02
N MET A 434 -2.12 20.20 31.71
CA MET A 434 -2.19 20.11 33.17
C MET A 434 -0.83 20.26 33.88
N HIS A 435 0.27 20.51 33.15
CA HIS A 435 1.63 20.64 33.70
C HIS A 435 2.06 19.42 34.56
N GLN A 436 1.56 18.23 34.24
CA GLN A 436 1.97 17.01 34.93
C GLN A 436 3.35 16.56 34.42
N ASP A 437 4.21 16.14 35.36
CA ASP A 437 5.57 15.72 35.06
C ASP A 437 5.56 14.48 34.14
N ASN A 438 6.16 14.62 32.95
CA ASN A 438 6.05 13.70 31.83
C ASN A 438 7.08 12.54 31.91
N THR A 439 7.58 12.25 33.10
CA THR A 439 8.81 11.45 33.35
C THR A 439 8.72 9.96 33.02
N LEU A 440 7.58 9.44 32.55
CA LEU A 440 7.39 8.01 32.24
C LEU A 440 6.72 7.75 30.89
N GLN A 441 6.93 8.62 29.90
CA GLN A 441 6.44 8.37 28.56
C GLN A 441 7.20 7.21 27.90
N LYS A 442 6.57 6.04 27.83
CA LYS A 442 7.11 4.87 27.13
C LYS A 442 7.05 5.12 25.62
N ILE A 443 8.20 5.40 25.01
CA ILE A 443 8.32 5.52 23.55
C ILE A 443 8.44 4.11 22.95
N TRP A 444 7.59 3.80 21.97
CA TRP A 444 7.56 2.47 21.33
C TRP A 444 8.92 2.02 20.79
N SER A 445 9.67 2.93 20.15
CA SER A 445 10.94 2.66 19.49
C SER A 445 12.02 2.09 20.42
N ILE A 446 11.88 2.26 21.74
CA ILE A 446 12.83 1.78 22.75
C ILE A 446 12.70 0.26 22.99
N ALA A 447 11.47 -0.26 22.94
CA ALA A 447 11.19 -1.67 23.24
C ALA A 447 10.92 -2.48 21.97
N GLY A 448 10.19 -1.89 21.02
CA GLY A 448 9.75 -2.59 19.83
C GLY A 448 8.80 -3.74 20.11
N GLY A 449 8.64 -4.56 19.07
CA GLY A 449 7.89 -5.80 19.13
C GLY A 449 6.37 -5.61 19.13
N TYR A 450 5.71 -6.75 19.06
CA TYR A 450 4.29 -6.84 19.40
C TYR A 450 4.24 -7.04 20.91
N PRO A 451 3.71 -6.08 21.69
CA PRO A 451 3.66 -6.22 23.14
C PRO A 451 2.85 -7.46 23.51
N ASP A 452 3.24 -8.14 24.59
CA ASP A 452 2.56 -9.34 25.06
C ASP A 452 1.06 -9.08 25.25
N VAL A 453 0.25 -9.74 24.43
CA VAL A 453 -1.20 -9.52 24.40
C VAL A 453 -1.85 -10.43 25.42
N GLY A 454 -1.58 -10.16 26.69
CA GLY A 454 -2.33 -10.76 27.78
C GLY A 454 -3.80 -10.32 27.76
N PRO A 455 -4.73 -11.10 28.36
CA PRO A 455 -6.16 -10.77 28.39
C PRO A 455 -6.49 -9.42 29.08
N ASN A 456 -5.53 -8.84 29.81
CA ASN A 456 -5.67 -7.57 30.52
C ASN A 456 -5.00 -6.38 29.78
N ARG A 457 -4.65 -6.50 28.49
CA ARG A 457 -3.96 -5.43 27.76
C ARG A 457 -4.82 -4.17 27.67
N CYS A 458 -4.24 -3.02 28.03
CA CYS A 458 -4.81 -1.71 27.74
C CYS A 458 -4.88 -1.48 26.23
N VAL A 459 -6.08 -1.19 25.72
CA VAL A 459 -6.39 -0.86 24.32
C VAL A 459 -5.59 0.37 23.82
N GLU A 460 -4.97 1.11 24.73
CA GLU A 460 -4.14 2.28 24.46
C GLU A 460 -2.83 1.94 23.73
N HIS A 461 -2.30 0.72 23.88
CA HIS A 461 -1.04 0.32 23.21
C HIS A 461 -1.25 -0.30 21.83
N ASP A 462 -2.48 -0.42 21.33
CA ASP A 462 -2.75 -1.10 20.04
C ASP A 462 -2.06 -0.43 18.84
N TYR A 463 -1.70 0.86 18.93
CA TYR A 463 -0.98 1.55 17.86
C TYR A 463 0.47 1.08 17.71
N GLU A 464 1.12 0.67 18.81
CA GLU A 464 2.48 0.11 18.84
C GLU A 464 2.59 -1.11 17.93
N SER A 465 1.54 -1.93 17.91
CA SER A 465 1.48 -3.11 17.06
C SER A 465 1.45 -2.74 15.58
N LEU A 466 0.78 -1.64 15.20
CA LEU A 466 0.77 -1.15 13.81
C LEU A 466 2.12 -0.53 13.45
N LEU A 467 2.73 0.25 14.35
CA LEU A 467 4.10 0.73 14.19
C LEU A 467 5.07 -0.42 13.93
N GLN A 468 5.02 -1.45 14.77
CA GLN A 468 5.81 -2.67 14.56
C GLN A 468 5.45 -3.32 13.23
N TYR A 469 4.17 -3.41 12.84
CA TYR A 469 3.75 -4.00 11.55
C TYR A 469 4.32 -3.25 10.34
N GLY A 470 4.42 -1.92 10.45
CA GLY A 470 5.08 -1.04 9.50
C GLY A 470 6.60 -0.98 9.66
N MET A 471 7.22 -1.97 10.31
CA MET A 471 8.68 -2.11 10.44
C MET A 471 9.15 -3.46 9.93
N GLY A 472 10.23 -3.46 9.15
CA GLY A 472 10.75 -4.66 8.49
C GLY A 472 11.48 -5.63 9.42
N TRP A 473 11.68 -5.26 10.69
CA TRP A 473 12.46 -5.99 11.68
C TRP A 473 11.66 -6.21 12.96
N ILE A 474 11.77 -7.39 13.57
CA ILE A 474 11.26 -7.69 14.92
C ILE A 474 12.41 -7.73 15.94
N PRO A 475 12.13 -7.55 17.26
CA PRO A 475 13.14 -7.74 18.30
C PRO A 475 13.92 -9.04 18.10
N GLY A 476 15.25 -8.95 18.10
CA GLY A 476 16.14 -10.08 17.75
C GLY A 476 16.59 -10.12 16.29
N GLN A 477 16.41 -9.04 15.52
CA GLN A 477 16.89 -8.88 14.13
C GLN A 477 16.23 -9.83 13.11
N GLY A 478 15.13 -10.50 13.48
CA GLY A 478 14.31 -11.25 12.54
C GLY A 478 13.57 -10.32 11.56
N ARG A 479 13.20 -10.83 10.38
CA ARG A 479 12.33 -10.11 9.44
C ARG A 479 10.88 -10.19 9.91
N ASN A 480 10.17 -9.07 9.83
CA ASN A 480 8.76 -9.02 10.19
C ASN A 480 7.88 -9.51 9.01
N PRO A 481 7.04 -10.54 9.20
CA PRO A 481 6.22 -11.13 8.12
C PRO A 481 4.98 -10.28 7.83
N THR A 482 5.14 -9.10 7.23
CA THR A 482 4.04 -8.14 7.05
C THR A 482 3.75 -7.90 5.58
N ILE A 483 2.47 -7.65 5.26
CA ILE A 483 2.06 -7.39 3.88
C ILE A 483 2.51 -6.03 3.35
N VAL A 484 3.21 -5.24 4.15
CA VAL A 484 3.79 -3.94 3.78
C VAL A 484 5.31 -4.00 3.62
N TYR A 485 5.97 -5.08 4.03
CA TYR A 485 7.43 -5.27 3.86
C TYR A 485 7.82 -6.50 3.06
N PHE A 486 6.89 -7.44 2.86
CA PHE A 486 7.21 -8.63 2.11
C PHE A 486 7.33 -8.31 0.62
N SER A 487 8.15 -9.08 -0.09
CA SER A 487 8.41 -8.89 -1.50
C SER A 487 8.07 -10.11 -2.35
N TRP A 488 7.63 -9.84 -3.57
CA TRP A 488 7.49 -10.81 -4.67
C TRP A 488 8.84 -11.15 -5.31
N LEU A 489 9.90 -10.42 -4.96
CA LEU A 489 11.24 -10.54 -5.49
C LEU A 489 12.18 -11.24 -4.51
N THR A 490 13.17 -11.92 -5.06
CA THR A 490 14.37 -12.38 -4.39
C THR A 490 15.55 -11.84 -5.17
N GLU A 491 16.40 -11.04 -4.53
CA GLU A 491 17.55 -10.40 -5.19
C GLU A 491 17.17 -9.59 -6.45
N GLY A 492 16.01 -8.92 -6.45
CA GLY A 492 15.56 -8.12 -7.61
C GLY A 492 14.90 -8.93 -8.73
N MET A 493 14.92 -10.26 -8.68
CA MET A 493 14.22 -11.12 -9.64
C MET A 493 12.91 -11.66 -9.05
N PRO A 494 11.85 -11.87 -9.86
CA PRO A 494 10.66 -12.57 -9.42
C PRO A 494 10.99 -13.89 -8.74
N LYS A 495 10.33 -14.18 -7.61
CA LYS A 495 10.33 -15.54 -7.05
C LYS A 495 9.78 -16.49 -8.10
N LEU A 496 10.56 -17.52 -8.46
CA LEU A 496 10.19 -18.43 -9.53
C LEU A 496 8.96 -19.24 -9.11
N PHE A 497 7.86 -19.04 -9.83
CA PHE A 497 6.64 -19.87 -9.71
C PHE A 497 6.79 -21.21 -10.43
N PHE A 498 7.66 -21.25 -11.45
CA PHE A 498 7.94 -22.42 -12.28
C PHE A 498 9.44 -22.74 -12.17
N PRO A 499 9.87 -23.55 -11.19
CA PRO A 499 11.25 -23.99 -11.15
C PRO A 499 11.52 -24.91 -12.35
N ASP A 500 12.60 -24.66 -13.08
CA ASP A 500 13.01 -25.50 -14.22
C ASP A 500 13.04 -26.98 -13.81
N ASN A 501 12.63 -27.88 -14.71
CA ASN A 501 12.60 -29.34 -14.52
C ASN A 501 13.98 -30.00 -14.21
N ALA A 502 15.04 -29.21 -13.99
CA ALA A 502 16.41 -29.66 -13.85
C ALA A 502 16.80 -29.83 -12.37
N ALA A 503 16.60 -31.05 -11.84
CA ALA A 503 17.35 -31.78 -10.78
C ALA A 503 17.72 -31.10 -9.42
N HIS A 504 17.56 -29.79 -9.24
CA HIS A 504 17.89 -29.06 -8.02
C HIS A 504 16.71 -28.17 -7.59
N HIS A 505 15.53 -28.77 -7.45
CA HIS A 505 14.38 -28.05 -6.94
C HIS A 505 14.60 -27.67 -5.47
N ASP A 506 14.72 -26.37 -5.21
CA ASP A 506 14.45 -25.83 -3.88
C ASP A 506 12.96 -26.07 -3.58
N THR A 507 12.68 -27.02 -2.69
CA THR A 507 11.32 -27.37 -2.24
C THR A 507 10.55 -26.14 -1.77
N THR A 508 11.24 -25.13 -1.24
CA THR A 508 10.65 -23.89 -0.75
C THR A 508 9.98 -23.10 -1.86
N SER A 509 10.61 -23.04 -3.04
CA SER A 509 10.08 -22.32 -4.21
C SER A 509 8.81 -22.98 -4.77
N VAL A 510 8.78 -24.32 -4.83
CA VAL A 510 7.56 -25.07 -5.22
C VAL A 510 6.43 -24.85 -4.22
N THR A 511 6.72 -24.95 -2.91
CA THR A 511 5.71 -24.72 -1.87
C THR A 511 5.19 -23.29 -1.92
N TYR A 512 6.07 -22.30 -2.16
CA TYR A 512 5.68 -20.91 -2.33
C TYR A 512 4.71 -20.72 -3.50
N ALA A 513 5.05 -21.23 -4.68
CA ALA A 513 4.19 -21.15 -5.87
C ALA A 513 2.81 -21.75 -5.62
N LYS A 514 2.76 -22.97 -5.05
CA LYS A 514 1.52 -23.66 -4.69
C LYS A 514 0.71 -22.89 -3.65
N ALA A 515 1.36 -22.32 -2.64
CA ALA A 515 0.69 -21.53 -1.62
C ALA A 515 0.00 -20.32 -2.27
N VAL A 516 0.71 -19.57 -3.10
CA VAL A 516 0.15 -18.41 -3.81
C VAL A 516 -0.98 -18.82 -4.75
N GLN A 517 -0.83 -19.86 -5.57
CA GLN A 517 -1.90 -20.40 -6.42
C GLN A 517 -3.15 -20.74 -5.60
N ALA A 518 -2.98 -21.49 -4.50
CA ALA A 518 -4.07 -21.81 -3.59
C ALA A 518 -4.71 -20.54 -3.01
N PHE A 519 -3.93 -19.49 -2.71
CA PHE A 519 -4.48 -18.21 -2.26
C PHE A 519 -5.37 -17.56 -3.33
N PHE A 520 -4.98 -17.55 -4.60
CA PHE A 520 -5.85 -17.02 -5.67
C PHE A 520 -7.15 -17.82 -5.79
N GLU A 521 -7.06 -19.15 -5.77
CA GLU A 521 -8.22 -20.06 -5.87
C GLU A 521 -9.21 -19.85 -4.73
N ILE A 522 -8.76 -19.93 -3.47
CA ILE A 522 -9.67 -19.78 -2.30
C ILE A 522 -10.23 -18.37 -2.20
N SER A 523 -9.53 -17.39 -2.78
CA SER A 523 -9.94 -15.98 -2.73
C SER A 523 -10.84 -15.60 -3.91
N ASN A 524 -10.91 -16.44 -4.95
CA ASN A 524 -11.49 -16.09 -6.24
C ASN A 524 -10.90 -14.77 -6.77
N LEU A 525 -9.58 -14.70 -6.83
CA LEU A 525 -8.84 -13.56 -7.39
C LEU A 525 -8.33 -13.89 -8.79
N GLN A 526 -8.20 -12.86 -9.61
CA GLN A 526 -7.49 -12.90 -10.90
C GLN A 526 -6.22 -12.06 -10.84
N LEU A 527 -6.16 -11.10 -9.92
CA LEU A 527 -5.09 -10.11 -9.88
C LEU A 527 -4.71 -9.76 -8.43
N ILE A 528 -3.41 -9.73 -8.15
CA ILE A 528 -2.83 -9.04 -7.00
C ILE A 528 -1.96 -7.90 -7.51
N VAL A 529 -2.12 -6.71 -6.95
CA VAL A 529 -1.35 -5.51 -7.29
C VAL A 529 -0.64 -5.03 -6.03
N SER A 530 0.64 -4.68 -6.20
CA SER A 530 1.53 -4.26 -5.12
C SER A 530 2.41 -3.10 -5.55
N GLY A 531 2.86 -2.31 -4.58
CA GLY A 531 3.97 -1.39 -4.73
C GLY A 531 5.26 -2.08 -4.29
N HIS A 532 5.90 -1.51 -3.27
CA HIS A 532 6.98 -2.08 -2.46
C HIS A 532 8.05 -2.88 -3.21
N GLN A 533 9.25 -2.28 -3.24
CA GLN A 533 10.47 -2.70 -3.92
C GLN A 533 10.49 -2.35 -5.40
N PRO A 534 11.48 -1.56 -5.81
CA PRO A 534 11.52 -1.01 -7.14
C PRO A 534 11.88 -2.07 -8.16
N VAL A 535 11.13 -2.08 -9.26
CA VAL A 535 11.32 -3.00 -10.38
C VAL A 535 11.79 -2.29 -11.65
N GLY A 536 12.30 -1.06 -11.54
CA GLY A 536 12.79 -0.27 -12.68
C GLY A 536 11.71 0.54 -13.37
N ASP A 537 11.60 0.45 -14.70
CA ASP A 537 10.86 1.44 -15.54
C ASP A 537 9.36 1.19 -15.71
N MET A 538 8.91 -0.01 -15.40
CA MET A 538 7.56 -0.48 -15.64
C MET A 538 7.23 -1.54 -14.60
N PRO A 539 5.95 -1.65 -14.19
CA PRO A 539 5.47 -2.75 -13.37
C PRO A 539 5.95 -4.10 -13.88
N LEU A 540 6.24 -4.99 -12.94
CA LEU A 540 6.70 -6.34 -13.19
C LEU A 540 5.50 -7.28 -13.04
N PRO A 541 4.92 -7.76 -14.16
CA PRO A 541 3.93 -8.82 -14.09
C PRO A 541 4.60 -10.15 -13.79
N ILE A 542 3.91 -10.97 -13.00
CA ILE A 542 4.28 -12.34 -12.68
C ILE A 542 3.05 -13.21 -12.92
N HIS A 543 3.20 -14.20 -13.80
CA HIS A 543 2.15 -15.17 -14.09
C HIS A 543 2.18 -16.28 -13.02
N VAL A 544 1.01 -16.63 -12.48
CA VAL A 544 0.92 -17.50 -11.29
C VAL A 544 0.55 -18.94 -11.63
N ASN A 545 -0.32 -19.16 -12.61
CA ASN A 545 -0.83 -20.49 -12.96
C ASN A 545 -0.20 -21.04 -14.25
N GLU A 546 -0.12 -22.37 -14.36
CA GLU A 546 0.33 -23.02 -15.62
C GLU A 546 -0.73 -22.90 -16.72
N LEU A 547 -2.02 -22.78 -16.34
CA LEU A 547 -3.14 -22.69 -17.26
C LEU A 547 -3.29 -21.25 -17.76
N ARG A 548 -2.98 -21.04 -19.04
CA ARG A 548 -3.33 -19.83 -19.80
C ARG A 548 -4.83 -19.83 -20.11
N GLY A 549 -5.49 -18.67 -20.02
CA GLY A 549 -6.91 -18.56 -20.34
C GLY A 549 -7.68 -17.45 -19.65
N LYS A 550 -9.00 -17.56 -19.74
CA LYS A 550 -9.95 -16.69 -19.02
C LYS A 550 -9.77 -16.68 -17.50
N ASP A 551 -9.05 -17.68 -16.98
CA ASP A 551 -8.74 -17.88 -15.57
C ASP A 551 -7.28 -17.54 -15.22
N SER A 552 -6.54 -16.83 -16.10
CA SER A 552 -5.17 -16.39 -15.82
C SER A 552 -5.09 -15.56 -14.54
N GLN A 553 -4.07 -15.87 -13.74
CA GLN A 553 -3.82 -15.25 -12.45
C GLN A 553 -2.49 -14.49 -12.48
N TRP A 554 -2.54 -13.23 -12.06
CA TRP A 554 -1.41 -12.33 -12.19
C TRP A 554 -1.08 -11.61 -10.88
N ILE A 555 0.21 -11.36 -10.69
CA ILE A 555 0.73 -10.42 -9.69
C ILE A 555 1.42 -9.29 -10.43
N PHE A 556 1.20 -8.04 -10.00
CA PHE A 556 1.93 -6.87 -10.48
C PHE A 556 2.66 -6.21 -9.32
N ALA A 557 3.99 -6.13 -9.41
CA ALA A 557 4.80 -5.24 -8.58
C ALA A 557 5.02 -3.93 -9.33
N CYS A 558 4.47 -2.82 -8.82
CA CYS A 558 4.34 -1.55 -9.55
C CYS A 558 5.27 -0.44 -9.04
N ASP A 559 6.06 -0.68 -7.99
CA ASP A 559 7.05 0.30 -7.55
C ASP A 559 8.12 0.49 -8.64
N THR A 560 8.19 1.72 -9.12
CA THR A 560 9.06 2.14 -10.24
C THR A 560 10.02 3.24 -9.78
N SER A 561 10.32 3.34 -8.48
CA SER A 561 11.05 4.46 -7.87
C SER A 561 12.49 4.65 -8.34
N TYR A 562 13.04 3.69 -9.09
CA TYR A 562 14.42 3.68 -9.58
C TYR A 562 14.51 3.54 -11.10
N SER A 563 13.48 3.96 -11.84
CA SER A 563 13.47 3.86 -13.31
C SER A 563 14.69 4.54 -13.96
N ALA A 564 15.16 5.65 -13.42
CA ALA A 564 16.30 6.35 -14.01
C ALA A 564 17.66 5.68 -13.76
N ASP A 565 17.69 4.62 -12.94
CA ASP A 565 18.88 3.80 -12.73
C ASP A 565 18.87 2.52 -13.56
N THR A 566 17.79 2.25 -14.31
CA THR A 566 17.68 1.07 -15.16
C THR A 566 18.68 1.11 -16.32
N ARG A 567 19.56 0.13 -16.42
CA ARG A 567 20.49 0.04 -17.54
C ARG A 567 19.78 -0.53 -18.77
N TRP A 568 20.06 0.01 -19.95
CA TRP A 568 19.56 -0.54 -21.20
C TRP A 568 20.64 -1.37 -21.87
N VAL A 569 20.33 -2.61 -22.21
CA VAL A 569 21.25 -3.51 -22.90
C VAL A 569 20.71 -3.87 -24.27
N ASN A 570 21.60 -3.93 -25.27
CA ASN A 570 21.27 -4.36 -26.62
C ASN A 570 21.72 -5.82 -26.82
N PRO A 571 20.81 -6.75 -27.14
CA PRO A 571 21.14 -8.17 -27.23
C PRO A 571 21.89 -8.54 -28.53
N THR A 572 22.19 -7.56 -29.41
CA THR A 572 22.55 -7.83 -30.82
C THR A 572 23.93 -7.37 -31.28
N VAL A 573 24.82 -6.88 -30.41
CA VAL A 573 26.14 -6.38 -30.85
C VAL A 573 27.24 -7.46 -30.75
N VAL A 574 27.13 -8.51 -31.58
CA VAL A 574 28.30 -9.35 -31.95
C VAL A 574 28.40 -9.52 -33.48
N ARG A 575 27.45 -9.01 -34.27
CA ARG A 575 27.63 -8.95 -35.73
C ARG A 575 28.31 -7.63 -36.10
N GLU A 576 29.60 -7.72 -36.41
CA GLU A 576 30.45 -6.62 -36.87
C GLU A 576 29.75 -5.78 -37.97
N GLY A 577 29.49 -4.50 -37.70
CA GLY A 577 29.21 -3.51 -38.74
C GLY A 577 27.83 -2.83 -38.77
N SER A 578 26.88 -3.12 -37.87
CA SER A 578 25.60 -2.38 -37.84
C SER A 578 25.57 -1.30 -36.75
N GLU A 579 25.51 -0.02 -37.16
CA GLU A 579 25.35 1.15 -36.29
C GLU A 579 23.91 1.27 -35.74
N HIS A 580 23.41 0.27 -35.01
CA HIS A 580 22.17 0.46 -34.27
C HIS A 580 22.42 1.35 -33.06
N ARG A 581 21.78 2.54 -33.05
CA ARG A 581 21.80 3.47 -31.92
C ARG A 581 21.34 2.72 -30.67
N MET A 582 22.24 2.58 -29.70
CA MET A 582 21.89 2.03 -28.40
C MET A 582 20.79 2.88 -27.77
N LYS A 583 19.72 2.24 -27.30
CA LYS A 583 18.83 2.85 -26.31
C LYS A 583 19.68 3.16 -25.09
N GLN A 584 19.68 4.42 -24.67
CA GLN A 584 20.40 4.87 -23.50
C GLN A 584 19.38 5.36 -22.48
N ASN A 585 19.57 5.01 -21.22
CA ASN A 585 18.82 5.65 -20.15
C ASN A 585 19.13 7.15 -20.20
N LEU A 586 18.09 7.99 -20.17
CA LEU A 586 18.26 9.45 -20.08
C LEU A 586 18.78 9.89 -18.71
N GLY A 587 18.91 8.94 -17.78
CA GLY A 587 19.39 9.11 -16.42
C GLY A 587 18.39 9.87 -15.56
N ARG A 588 18.84 10.26 -14.37
CA ARG A 588 18.03 11.02 -13.42
C ARG A 588 17.78 12.46 -13.88
N GLY A 589 18.57 12.98 -14.82
CA GLY A 589 18.52 14.40 -15.20
C GLY A 589 18.76 15.29 -13.97
N ARG A 590 17.86 16.25 -13.74
CA ARG A 590 17.82 17.11 -12.54
C ARG A 590 16.84 16.60 -11.47
N ALA A 591 16.20 15.45 -11.68
CA ALA A 591 15.25 14.92 -10.71
C ALA A 591 15.99 14.55 -9.41
N LYS A 592 15.33 14.86 -8.28
CA LYS A 592 15.83 14.49 -6.94
C LYS A 592 15.61 13.01 -6.64
N SER A 593 14.58 12.41 -7.22
CA SER A 593 14.22 11.00 -7.04
C SER A 593 15.01 10.07 -7.98
N GLY A 594 14.99 8.77 -7.67
CA GLY A 594 15.51 7.72 -8.56
C GLY A 594 14.67 7.49 -9.82
N ARG A 595 13.54 8.18 -10.01
CA ARG A 595 12.63 8.01 -11.16
C ARG A 595 13.07 8.79 -12.40
N GLY A 596 13.88 9.84 -12.20
CA GLY A 596 14.31 10.74 -13.27
C GLY A 596 13.21 11.62 -13.83
N GLU A 597 13.49 12.25 -14.98
CA GLU A 597 12.62 13.25 -15.59
C GLU A 597 11.58 12.67 -16.55
N ASN A 598 11.78 11.44 -17.03
CA ASN A 598 11.01 10.89 -18.15
C ASN A 598 10.07 9.77 -17.70
N ALA A 599 10.60 8.80 -16.97
CA ALA A 599 9.89 7.56 -16.70
C ALA A 599 8.59 7.81 -15.93
N VAL A 600 7.54 7.14 -16.39
CA VAL A 600 6.21 7.10 -15.77
C VAL A 600 5.48 5.86 -16.24
N SER A 601 4.75 5.21 -15.33
CA SER A 601 3.94 4.04 -15.67
C SER A 601 2.60 4.10 -14.94
N GLU A 602 1.54 3.78 -15.66
CA GLU A 602 0.21 3.55 -15.13
C GLU A 602 -0.24 2.11 -15.43
N LEU A 603 -0.65 1.38 -14.39
CA LEU A 603 -1.37 0.12 -14.52
C LEU A 603 -2.87 0.41 -14.58
N MET A 604 -3.50 0.00 -15.68
CA MET A 604 -4.92 0.15 -15.95
C MET A 604 -5.63 -1.20 -15.89
N ILE A 605 -6.72 -1.25 -15.12
CA ILE A 605 -7.55 -2.44 -14.92
C ILE A 605 -8.99 -2.12 -15.31
N SER A 606 -9.59 -2.91 -16.17
CA SER A 606 -11.02 -2.86 -16.49
C SER A 606 -11.72 -4.03 -15.84
N GLN A 607 -12.73 -3.74 -15.02
CA GLN A 607 -13.45 -4.72 -14.22
C GLN A 607 -14.95 -4.59 -14.45
N ASN A 608 -15.63 -5.72 -14.69
CA ASN A 608 -17.09 -5.74 -14.72
C ASN A 608 -17.64 -5.48 -13.31
N VAL A 609 -18.52 -4.48 -13.18
CA VAL A 609 -19.03 -4.04 -11.88
C VAL A 609 -19.87 -5.11 -11.18
N GLN A 610 -20.59 -5.95 -11.94
CA GLN A 610 -21.51 -6.92 -11.38
C GLN A 610 -20.79 -8.19 -10.93
N THR A 611 -19.91 -8.73 -11.77
CA THR A 611 -19.22 -9.99 -11.51
C THR A 611 -17.92 -9.78 -10.74
N GLY A 612 -17.34 -8.57 -10.79
CA GLY A 612 -16.00 -8.30 -10.29
C GLY A 612 -14.89 -8.89 -11.16
N GLN A 613 -15.24 -9.54 -12.28
CA GLN A 613 -14.29 -10.14 -13.21
C GLN A 613 -13.49 -9.06 -13.92
N ILE A 614 -12.19 -9.29 -14.06
CA ILE A 614 -11.27 -8.41 -14.78
C ILE A 614 -11.29 -8.81 -16.25
N SER A 615 -11.69 -7.88 -17.12
CA SER A 615 -11.72 -8.08 -18.57
C SER A 615 -10.42 -7.60 -19.23
N LYS A 616 -9.78 -6.58 -18.66
CA LYS A 616 -8.55 -5.99 -19.20
C LYS A 616 -7.60 -5.62 -18.07
N ALA A 617 -6.31 -5.91 -18.25
CA ALA A 617 -5.22 -5.34 -17.46
C ALA A 617 -4.09 -5.00 -18.42
N TYR A 618 -3.53 -3.79 -18.36
CA TYR A 618 -2.42 -3.36 -19.21
C TYR A 618 -1.66 -2.21 -18.56
N CYS A 619 -0.41 -2.01 -18.98
CA CYS A 619 0.41 -0.89 -18.55
C CYS A 619 0.64 0.06 -19.73
N HIS A 620 0.76 1.36 -19.45
CA HIS A 620 1.23 2.34 -20.42
C HIS A 620 2.02 3.45 -19.74
N GLY A 621 2.75 4.23 -20.54
CA GLY A 621 3.50 5.38 -20.05
C GLY A 621 4.72 5.70 -20.88
N VAL A 622 5.80 6.08 -20.20
CA VAL A 622 7.09 6.45 -20.78
C VAL A 622 8.20 5.70 -20.06
N LEU A 623 9.09 5.04 -20.79
CA LEU A 623 10.24 4.33 -20.23
C LEU A 623 11.39 5.31 -19.95
N SER A 624 12.45 4.85 -19.26
CA SER A 624 13.59 5.71 -18.88
C SER A 624 14.43 6.19 -20.08
N ASP A 625 14.32 5.53 -21.24
CA ASP A 625 14.90 5.98 -22.51
C ASP A 625 14.05 7.06 -23.22
N GLY A 626 12.92 7.45 -22.62
CA GLY A 626 11.97 8.43 -23.18
C GLY A 626 10.96 7.84 -24.17
N SER A 627 11.02 6.55 -24.47
CA SER A 627 10.06 5.91 -25.38
C SER A 627 8.69 5.74 -24.72
N LYS A 628 7.63 6.08 -25.47
CA LYS A 628 6.25 5.82 -25.04
C LYS A 628 5.92 4.35 -25.28
N TYR A 629 5.11 3.77 -24.40
CA TYR A 629 4.68 2.39 -24.55
C TYR A 629 3.23 2.19 -24.11
N GLY A 630 2.63 1.13 -24.65
CA GLY A 630 1.38 0.54 -24.19
C GLY A 630 1.47 -0.97 -24.38
N THR A 631 1.24 -1.73 -23.32
CA THR A 631 1.31 -3.19 -23.38
C THR A 631 0.05 -3.77 -24.02
N THR A 632 0.14 -5.02 -24.48
CA THR A 632 -1.05 -5.82 -24.76
C THR A 632 -1.86 -6.08 -23.48
N ASN A 633 -3.10 -6.53 -23.63
CA ASN A 633 -3.91 -6.96 -22.49
C ASN A 633 -3.29 -8.22 -21.87
N PHE A 634 -2.93 -8.18 -20.59
CA PHE A 634 -2.39 -9.33 -19.86
C PHE A 634 -3.46 -10.41 -19.58
N MET A 635 -4.74 -10.04 -19.67
CA MET A 635 -5.86 -10.98 -19.48
C MET A 635 -6.25 -11.73 -20.77
N GLU A 636 -5.62 -11.41 -21.90
CA GLU A 636 -5.87 -12.08 -23.18
C GLU A 636 -4.79 -13.15 -23.43
N ASP A 637 -5.25 -14.34 -23.80
CA ASP A 637 -4.37 -15.41 -24.28
C ASP A 637 -3.94 -15.11 -25.72
N SER A 638 -2.71 -14.63 -25.87
CA SER A 638 -2.07 -14.58 -27.18
C SER A 638 -1.44 -15.94 -27.52
N GLU A 639 -2.24 -16.99 -27.73
CA GLU A 639 -1.70 -18.26 -28.26
C GLU A 639 -1.31 -18.16 -29.75
N GLU A 640 -1.80 -17.13 -30.46
CA GLU A 640 -1.54 -16.97 -31.89
C GLU A 640 -0.23 -16.20 -32.16
N GLY A 641 0.84 -16.92 -32.51
CA GLY A 641 1.92 -16.38 -33.35
C GLY A 641 3.32 -16.21 -32.73
N TYR A 642 3.46 -16.21 -31.40
CA TYR A 642 4.77 -16.12 -30.71
C TYR A 642 4.91 -17.20 -29.63
N SER A 643 5.08 -18.45 -30.05
CA SER A 643 5.13 -19.62 -29.15
C SER A 643 6.29 -19.61 -28.12
N GLN A 644 7.19 -18.62 -28.14
CA GLN A 644 8.38 -18.60 -27.28
C GLN A 644 8.48 -17.41 -26.32
N ILE A 645 7.62 -16.39 -26.43
CA ILE A 645 7.66 -15.21 -25.54
C ILE A 645 6.40 -15.20 -24.71
N SER A 646 6.53 -15.58 -23.45
CA SER A 646 5.45 -15.60 -22.46
C SER A 646 5.67 -14.48 -21.46
N VAL A 647 4.76 -13.50 -21.41
CA VAL A 647 4.82 -12.42 -20.41
C VAL A 647 4.66 -13.00 -19.01
N GLY A 648 5.41 -12.47 -18.04
CA GLY A 648 5.37 -12.91 -16.65
C GLY A 648 6.06 -14.25 -16.41
N GLU A 649 6.96 -14.65 -17.30
CA GLU A 649 7.74 -15.88 -17.23
C GLU A 649 9.21 -15.60 -17.63
N PRO A 650 10.14 -16.51 -17.28
CA PRO A 650 11.49 -16.49 -17.81
C PRO A 650 11.48 -16.61 -19.35
N ALA A 651 12.33 -15.86 -20.03
CA ALA A 651 12.56 -16.02 -21.46
C ALA A 651 13.19 -17.40 -21.73
N LEU A 652 12.63 -18.15 -22.68
CA LEU A 652 13.07 -19.52 -23.00
C LEU A 652 14.31 -19.59 -23.92
N PHE A 653 14.92 -18.47 -24.23
CA PHE A 653 16.11 -18.39 -25.08
C PHE A 653 17.25 -17.75 -24.30
N ASP A 654 18.44 -18.32 -24.46
CA ASP A 654 19.66 -17.72 -23.96
C ASP A 654 19.92 -16.45 -24.76
N VAL A 655 19.83 -15.30 -24.10
CA VAL A 655 20.34 -14.04 -24.64
C VAL A 655 21.80 -13.96 -24.20
N PRO A 656 22.79 -14.25 -25.08
CA PRO A 656 24.18 -14.13 -24.70
C PRO A 656 24.48 -12.65 -24.47
N LEU A 657 24.50 -12.24 -23.20
CA LEU A 657 24.97 -10.93 -22.81
C LEU A 657 26.42 -11.03 -22.39
N VAL A 658 27.25 -10.23 -23.03
CA VAL A 658 28.50 -9.76 -22.45
C VAL A 658 28.19 -8.42 -21.80
N LEU A 659 28.02 -8.40 -20.48
CA LEU A 659 28.09 -7.14 -19.75
C LEU A 659 29.57 -6.72 -19.74
N GLU A 660 29.89 -5.54 -20.27
CA GLU A 660 31.27 -5.07 -20.39
C GLU A 660 31.94 -4.78 -19.03
N ASP A 661 31.17 -4.79 -17.93
CA ASP A 661 31.67 -4.65 -16.57
C ASP A 661 32.43 -5.92 -16.14
N LYS A 662 33.75 -5.89 -16.36
CA LYS A 662 34.71 -6.96 -15.99
C LYS A 662 34.75 -7.32 -14.51
N GLU A 663 34.13 -6.53 -13.63
CA GLU A 663 34.17 -6.77 -12.18
C GLU A 663 33.16 -7.83 -11.70
N ASP A 664 32.23 -8.27 -12.55
CA ASP A 664 31.19 -9.24 -12.14
C ASP A 664 31.02 -10.36 -13.18
N GLU A 665 32.09 -11.15 -13.39
CA GLU A 665 32.09 -12.35 -14.28
C GLU A 665 30.95 -13.35 -13.97
N ASN A 666 30.33 -13.23 -12.79
CA ASN A 666 29.14 -14.00 -12.37
C ASN A 666 27.82 -13.58 -13.03
N LEU A 667 27.77 -12.50 -13.81
CA LEU A 667 26.57 -12.08 -14.54
C LEU A 667 26.38 -12.77 -15.89
N SER A 668 27.32 -13.63 -16.30
CA SER A 668 27.40 -14.22 -17.65
C SER A 668 26.27 -15.19 -18.03
N ILE A 669 25.40 -15.60 -17.09
CA ILE A 669 24.20 -16.41 -17.37
C ILE A 669 23.02 -15.93 -16.51
N GLN A 670 22.60 -14.68 -16.69
CA GLN A 670 21.36 -14.21 -16.05
C GLN A 670 20.12 -14.61 -16.85
N LYS A 671 19.15 -15.21 -16.16
CA LYS A 671 17.82 -15.48 -16.69
C LYS A 671 17.10 -14.16 -16.93
N TRP A 672 16.60 -13.96 -18.14
CA TRP A 672 15.74 -12.83 -18.46
C TRP A 672 14.29 -13.13 -18.13
N TRP A 673 13.57 -12.11 -17.67
CA TRP A 673 12.15 -12.15 -17.43
C TRP A 673 11.41 -11.33 -18.48
N VAL A 674 10.36 -11.87 -19.08
CA VAL A 674 9.56 -11.13 -20.05
C VAL A 674 8.55 -10.25 -19.31
N LYS A 675 8.81 -8.95 -19.27
CA LYS A 675 7.94 -7.99 -18.58
C LYS A 675 6.72 -7.59 -19.38
N ALA A 676 6.83 -7.41 -20.68
CA ALA A 676 5.68 -7.03 -21.50
C ALA A 676 5.86 -7.42 -22.96
N LYS A 677 4.72 -7.56 -23.63
CA LYS A 677 4.59 -7.42 -25.07
C LYS A 677 3.90 -6.08 -25.35
N PHE A 678 4.37 -5.38 -26.36
CA PHE A 678 3.79 -4.13 -26.82
C PHE A 678 2.91 -4.35 -28.04
N GLN A 679 2.08 -3.36 -28.36
CA GLN A 679 1.13 -3.43 -29.47
C GLN A 679 1.80 -3.57 -30.84
N ASP A 680 3.05 -3.16 -30.97
CA ASP A 680 3.86 -3.31 -32.18
C ASP A 680 4.53 -4.69 -32.30
N GLY A 681 4.28 -5.59 -31.36
CA GLY A 681 4.85 -6.94 -31.32
C GLY A 681 6.24 -7.02 -30.67
N SER A 682 6.84 -5.89 -30.26
CA SER A 682 8.08 -5.90 -29.50
C SER A 682 7.85 -6.36 -28.05
N ALA A 683 8.91 -6.80 -27.39
CA ALA A 683 8.85 -7.28 -26.01
C ALA A 683 9.93 -6.64 -25.14
N LEU A 684 9.55 -6.22 -23.93
CA LEU A 684 10.48 -5.76 -22.91
C LEU A 684 10.90 -6.94 -22.05
N LEU A 685 12.20 -7.16 -21.98
CA LEU A 685 12.82 -8.13 -21.10
C LEU A 685 13.58 -7.40 -19.99
N TYR A 686 13.67 -8.07 -18.85
CA TYR A 686 14.26 -7.55 -17.63
C TYR A 686 15.15 -8.58 -16.95
N THR A 687 16.25 -8.12 -16.37
CA THR A 687 17.04 -8.87 -15.40
C THR A 687 17.59 -7.92 -14.35
N GLY A 688 17.96 -8.41 -13.18
CA GLY A 688 18.55 -7.56 -12.15
C GLY A 688 19.10 -8.29 -10.95
N LYS A 689 19.87 -7.57 -10.14
CA LYS A 689 20.34 -7.99 -8.82
C LYS A 689 20.17 -6.86 -7.81
N GLY A 690 19.33 -7.06 -6.81
CA GLY A 690 19.00 -6.03 -5.82
C GLY A 690 18.30 -4.84 -6.47
N PHE A 691 18.96 -3.67 -6.48
CA PHE A 691 18.46 -2.44 -7.13
C PHE A 691 19.05 -2.21 -8.54
N ASN A 692 20.01 -3.04 -8.96
CA ASN A 692 20.63 -2.92 -10.28
C ASN A 692 19.76 -3.64 -11.30
N MET A 693 18.99 -2.86 -12.05
CA MET A 693 18.05 -3.37 -13.04
C MET A 693 18.56 -3.13 -14.45
N CYS A 694 18.36 -4.12 -15.31
CA CYS A 694 18.68 -4.06 -16.74
C CYS A 694 17.43 -4.36 -17.55
N ASN A 695 17.16 -3.53 -18.54
CA ASN A 695 16.12 -3.72 -19.53
C ASN A 695 16.75 -4.02 -20.90
N THR A 696 16.06 -4.82 -21.69
CA THR A 696 16.36 -4.98 -23.11
C THR A 696 15.07 -5.06 -23.91
N MET A 697 15.10 -4.58 -25.15
CA MET A 697 13.96 -4.63 -26.06
C MET A 697 14.25 -5.68 -27.13
N ILE A 698 13.28 -6.55 -27.39
CA ILE A 698 13.34 -7.50 -28.50
C ILE A 698 12.28 -7.10 -29.50
N GLU A 699 12.72 -6.81 -30.72
CA GLU A 699 11.83 -6.54 -31.84
C GLU A 699 11.27 -7.86 -32.40
N PRO A 700 10.03 -7.85 -32.90
CA PRO A 700 9.50 -9.02 -33.58
C PRO A 700 10.40 -9.36 -34.77
N LYS A 701 10.78 -10.64 -34.93
CA LYS A 701 11.48 -11.07 -36.15
C LYS A 701 10.61 -10.64 -37.33
N SER A 702 11.12 -9.75 -38.18
CA SER A 702 10.53 -9.51 -39.48
C SER A 702 10.40 -10.88 -40.14
N GLN A 703 9.18 -11.38 -40.34
CA GLN A 703 8.95 -12.58 -41.11
C GLN A 703 9.47 -12.29 -42.52
N ALA A 704 10.71 -12.68 -42.77
CA ALA A 704 11.38 -12.56 -44.06
C ALA A 704 11.11 -13.82 -44.89
#